data_AF-A0A9Q8PK53-F1
#
_entry.id   AF-A0A9Q8PK53-F1
#
_cell.length_a   1.000
_cell.length_b   1.000
_cell.length_c   1.000
_cell.angle_alpha   90.00
_cell.angle_beta   90.00
_cell.angle_gamma   90.00
#
_symmetry.space_group_name_H-M   'P 1'
#
loop_
_entity.id
_entity.type
_entity.pdbx_description
1 polymer ?
#
loop_
_entity_poly.entity_id
_entity_poly.type
_entity_poly.pdbx_seq_one_letter_code
_entity_poly.pdbx_strand_id
1 'polypeptide(L)'
;MTGTTTTPSATTATPTTTCAGQIVSPPTDVVLPGCNLLADAYNVTTGDLRAVTGNEMCEFNSSICLPLPCPIDVVYGFLTCADLATKYSTSNNQVTLTQFLGWNKWILGDRSSLASSQRICIGSPGGSYVPDSTIVAPTGTGSYFTAATPALPTQTGTVAARGRYYDVVSGDTCNQIALVYGQLNSYLDDDCKNLWLSTSVCVAPVTVGPPSTDGTCGPSYSGTTCNGTLFGDCCSTSGYCGSSEAYCGFGNCVSGACETDQSIVSQDGSCGPDHDDLICVGSGFGDCCSIYGYCGSGSSYCGAGLCYSGECEADIGGPSVDGSCGPNFNGNKTCTGTQFGSCCSTSGYCGSTAEYCQGWEATGRQFEDGQFQPFWAAWEAIHDQLEAILYTDTIAFYKSALIPNTQPDVDDDYQYFFYFCSGLANPNAEFNWDATRALNNNQGGRYIVLYSLSYLESGHRVGVLLDQETGNAIMQPNLFSYDSRSPGLPWRPLEDVLQSFIDMINVNKFVAGRYKSDNTIPPLGMASPQYPWKLLSFSTEIVDLTLDAYRGLVKAIEDRMPPEEEDQAHLAQPLATNATLDQGKFPSKCFVRTFLTSAQHPRRVRYIAPGVTLPTEETLLNQPFKEFARQHRHASPSYGMPVADDEDPLYPPYLLFPAERDGQQVRTILLTGEEVEPTFEHPFSSLQDLPSGVYLDATRPWSGTAHEDASLLLLPYDVGGADGYAQYNDQVMFESPSKTDLYQTSVNPFTLGHRTQLHLILDSWRRMIEQGHWEVDSDGDTGGIDKFREVDQSADIARRYTADLHW
;
A
#
# COMPACT_ATOMS: atom_id res chain seq x y z
N MET A 1 17.09 -32.52 64.19
CA MET A 1 17.72 -31.99 62.97
C MET A 1 16.59 -31.59 62.04
N THR A 2 16.67 -30.36 61.57
CA THR A 2 15.61 -29.50 61.03
C THR A 2 14.92 -30.07 59.79
N GLY A 3 13.59 -30.12 59.83
CA GLY A 3 12.75 -30.26 58.65
C GLY A 3 12.55 -28.90 57.98
N THR A 4 12.64 -28.86 56.66
CA THR A 4 12.33 -27.69 55.83
C THR A 4 11.19 -28.03 54.89
N THR A 5 10.08 -27.33 55.11
CA THR A 5 8.88 -27.19 54.27
C THR A 5 9.22 -26.59 52.92
N THR A 6 8.72 -27.20 51.84
CA THR A 6 8.68 -26.64 50.48
C THR A 6 7.39 -25.84 50.29
N THR A 7 7.53 -24.54 50.01
CA THR A 7 6.45 -23.66 49.56
C THR A 7 6.63 -23.43 48.05
N PRO A 8 5.58 -23.50 47.21
CA PRO A 8 5.68 -23.06 45.82
C PRO A 8 5.63 -21.53 45.80
N SER A 9 6.72 -20.89 45.37
CA SER A 9 6.70 -19.47 45.02
C SER A 9 5.96 -19.29 43.70
N ALA A 10 4.90 -18.51 43.76
CA ALA A 10 4.20 -17.98 42.60
C ALA A 10 5.18 -17.23 41.70
N THR A 11 5.27 -17.63 40.43
CA THR A 11 5.74 -16.77 39.36
C THR A 11 4.71 -15.67 39.18
N THR A 12 5.00 -14.49 39.71
CA THR A 12 4.40 -13.24 39.24
C THR A 12 4.73 -13.11 37.76
N ALA A 13 3.72 -13.25 36.90
CA ALA A 13 3.78 -12.80 35.53
C ALA A 13 4.09 -11.30 35.53
N THR A 14 5.23 -10.92 34.98
CA THR A 14 5.49 -9.52 34.61
C THR A 14 4.57 -9.22 33.42
N PRO A 15 3.73 -8.18 33.49
CA PRO A 15 2.94 -7.77 32.32
C PRO A 15 3.90 -7.25 31.27
N THR A 16 3.93 -7.87 30.09
CA THR A 16 4.50 -7.23 28.90
C THR A 16 3.60 -6.05 28.56
N THR A 17 4.09 -4.84 28.88
CA THR A 17 3.42 -3.59 28.58
C THR A 17 3.45 -3.34 27.08
N THR A 18 2.38 -3.67 26.37
CA THR A 18 2.12 -3.16 25.01
C THR A 18 1.96 -1.65 25.10
N CYS A 19 2.81 -0.92 24.38
CA CYS A 19 2.71 0.54 24.33
C CYS A 19 1.51 0.94 23.48
N ALA A 20 0.45 1.48 24.09
CA ALA A 20 -0.74 1.98 23.39
C ALA A 20 -0.54 3.36 22.74
N GLY A 21 0.69 3.88 22.76
CA GLY A 21 1.08 5.15 22.15
C GLY A 21 2.28 4.96 21.24
N GLN A 22 3.18 5.93 21.23
CA GLN A 22 4.45 5.81 20.50
C GLN A 22 5.56 5.32 21.44
N ILE A 23 6.36 4.35 20.97
CA ILE A 23 7.60 3.97 21.64
C ILE A 23 8.67 4.96 21.17
N VAL A 24 9.26 5.71 22.12
CA VAL A 24 10.36 6.62 21.81
C VAL A 24 11.64 6.15 22.46
N SER A 25 12.74 6.29 21.73
CA SER A 25 14.08 5.93 22.18
C SER A 25 14.82 7.13 22.77
N PRO A 26 15.78 6.91 23.69
CA PRO A 26 16.51 8.00 24.34
C PRO A 26 17.29 8.86 23.33
N PRO A 27 17.36 10.19 23.53
CA PRO A 27 18.10 11.08 22.62
C PRO A 27 19.57 10.66 22.52
N THR A 28 20.12 10.66 21.30
CA THR A 28 21.50 10.22 21.03
C THR A 28 22.56 11.32 21.25
N ASP A 29 22.13 12.56 21.54
CA ASP A 29 23.03 13.72 21.71
C ASP A 29 23.62 13.82 23.12
N VAL A 30 24.88 14.31 23.21
CA VAL A 30 25.67 14.44 24.46
C VAL A 30 25.12 15.54 25.41
N VAL A 31 24.15 16.33 24.96
CA VAL A 31 23.46 17.35 25.77
C VAL A 31 21.97 16.99 25.84
N LEU A 32 21.51 16.56 27.02
CA LEU A 32 20.12 16.18 27.24
C LEU A 32 19.20 17.39 26.99
N PRO A 33 18.30 17.34 25.97
CA PRO A 33 17.36 18.41 25.72
C PRO A 33 16.37 18.42 26.88
N GLY A 34 16.16 19.58 27.53
CA GLY A 34 15.15 19.67 28.59
C GLY A 34 13.76 19.28 28.09
N CYS A 35 12.88 18.83 29.00
CA CYS A 35 11.56 18.25 28.70
C CYS A 35 10.74 18.93 27.58
N ASN A 36 10.79 20.25 27.44
CA ASN A 36 10.04 20.96 26.41
C ASN A 36 10.56 20.70 24.99
N LEU A 37 11.88 20.55 24.82
CA LEU A 37 12.46 20.22 23.51
C LEU A 37 12.14 18.77 23.12
N LEU A 38 12.08 17.87 24.10
CA LEU A 38 11.62 16.50 23.88
C LEU A 38 10.12 16.46 23.57
N ALA A 39 9.33 17.31 24.23
CA ALA A 39 7.91 17.45 23.96
C ALA A 39 7.65 17.92 22.52
N ASP A 40 8.46 18.88 22.04
CA ASP A 40 8.41 19.35 20.65
C ASP A 40 8.89 18.27 19.66
N ALA A 41 9.93 17.51 20.00
CA ALA A 41 10.48 16.47 19.12
C ALA A 41 9.53 15.28 18.92
N TYR A 42 8.77 14.91 19.96
CA TYR A 42 7.86 13.75 19.93
C TYR A 42 6.38 14.15 19.83
N ASN A 43 6.07 15.44 19.72
CA ASN A 43 4.70 15.98 19.67
C ASN A 43 3.81 15.45 20.82
N VAL A 44 4.30 15.52 22.05
CA VAL A 44 3.58 15.13 23.27
C VAL A 44 3.63 16.24 24.32
N THR A 45 2.89 16.09 25.42
CA THR A 45 2.91 17.11 26.48
C THR A 45 4.18 17.01 27.33
N THR A 46 4.66 18.15 27.84
CA THR A 46 5.75 18.19 28.84
C THR A 46 5.38 17.36 30.07
N GLY A 47 4.09 17.34 30.42
CA GLY A 47 3.54 16.56 31.52
C GLY A 47 3.72 15.05 31.34
N ASP A 48 3.38 14.53 30.15
CA ASP A 48 3.50 13.11 29.84
C ASP A 48 4.95 12.63 29.90
N LEU A 49 5.88 13.41 29.35
CA LEU A 49 7.30 13.12 29.43
C LEU A 49 7.81 13.06 30.87
N ARG A 50 7.43 14.02 31.73
CA ARG A 50 7.80 14.00 33.15
C ARG A 50 7.17 12.83 33.90
N ALA A 51 5.93 12.49 33.57
CA ALA A 51 5.21 11.39 34.21
C ALA A 51 5.79 10.02 33.84
N VAL A 52 6.12 9.81 32.57
CA VAL A 52 6.66 8.54 32.06
C VAL A 52 8.11 8.34 32.48
N THR A 53 8.93 9.39 32.44
CA THR A 53 10.35 9.29 32.85
C THR A 53 10.53 9.34 34.36
N GLY A 54 9.59 9.93 35.10
CA GLY A 54 9.74 10.21 36.53
C GLY A 54 10.86 11.22 36.85
N ASN A 55 11.35 11.96 35.87
CA ASN A 55 12.51 12.85 35.98
C ASN A 55 12.13 14.30 35.63
N GLU A 56 12.63 15.28 36.40
CA GLU A 56 12.31 16.70 36.17
C GLU A 56 12.90 17.27 34.87
N MET A 57 13.97 16.67 34.38
CA MET A 57 14.64 16.99 33.12
C MET A 57 14.24 16.04 31.99
N CYS A 58 13.35 15.07 32.26
CA CYS A 58 12.86 14.07 31.32
C CYS A 58 13.97 13.20 30.71
N GLU A 59 14.98 12.87 31.51
CA GLU A 59 16.07 12.00 31.11
C GLU A 59 15.64 10.53 31.19
N PHE A 60 15.93 9.77 30.14
CA PHE A 60 15.69 8.33 30.08
C PHE A 60 16.81 7.66 29.26
N ASN A 61 17.07 6.38 29.51
CA ASN A 61 18.19 5.62 28.94
C ASN A 61 17.77 4.31 28.27
N SER A 62 16.46 4.08 28.17
CA SER A 62 15.83 2.93 27.54
C SER A 62 14.51 3.39 26.95
N SER A 63 14.04 2.76 25.88
CA SER A 63 12.84 3.22 25.18
C SER A 63 11.63 3.29 26.12
N ILE A 64 10.90 4.39 26.04
CA ILE A 64 9.72 4.66 26.87
C ILE A 64 8.47 4.74 26.00
N CYS A 65 7.33 4.39 26.58
CA CYS A 65 6.04 4.53 25.92
C CYS A 65 5.45 5.91 26.22
N LEU A 66 5.33 6.76 25.20
CA LEU A 66 4.65 8.05 25.28
C LEU A 66 3.30 7.98 24.55
N PRO A 67 2.34 8.87 24.85
CA PRO A 67 1.09 8.94 24.09
C PRO A 67 1.33 9.23 22.59
N LEU A 68 0.38 8.86 21.73
CA LEU A 68 0.43 9.21 20.30
C LEU A 68 0.62 10.73 20.10
N PRO A 69 1.26 11.16 18.99
CA PRO A 69 1.45 12.58 18.70
C PRO A 69 0.14 13.37 18.72
N CYS A 70 0.16 14.59 19.26
CA CYS A 70 -0.96 15.52 19.25
C CYS A 70 -0.52 16.88 18.71
N PRO A 71 -1.45 17.71 18.18
CA PRO A 71 -1.16 19.12 17.97
C PRO A 71 -0.86 19.78 19.32
N ILE A 72 0.33 20.36 19.47
CA ILE A 72 0.79 20.99 20.70
C ILE A 72 0.76 22.52 20.63
N ASP A 73 0.42 23.18 21.73
CA ASP A 73 0.58 24.63 21.92
C ASP A 73 1.36 24.91 23.22
N VAL A 74 1.93 26.10 23.32
CA VAL A 74 2.73 26.54 24.45
C VAL A 74 1.89 27.40 25.39
N VAL A 75 1.89 27.05 26.67
CA VAL A 75 1.20 27.86 27.68
C VAL A 75 2.04 29.10 28.00
N TYR A 76 1.49 30.30 27.76
CA TYR A 76 2.11 31.57 28.16
C TYR A 76 1.22 32.34 29.14
N GLY A 77 1.83 32.85 30.22
CA GLY A 77 1.14 33.68 31.22
C GLY A 77 0.30 32.88 32.23
N PHE A 78 -0.60 33.57 32.94
CA PHE A 78 -1.43 33.00 34.01
C PHE A 78 -2.78 32.49 33.48
N LEU A 79 -2.74 31.50 32.58
CA LEU A 79 -3.95 30.89 32.01
C LEU A 79 -4.44 29.71 32.84
N THR A 80 -5.76 29.53 32.91
CA THR A 80 -6.39 28.35 33.52
C THR A 80 -6.70 27.28 32.48
N CYS A 81 -6.93 26.03 32.92
CA CYS A 81 -7.39 24.96 32.01
C CYS A 81 -8.72 25.31 31.31
N ALA A 82 -9.60 26.06 31.98
CA ALA A 82 -10.90 26.46 31.43
C ALA A 82 -10.75 27.54 30.35
N ASP A 83 -9.81 28.48 30.52
CA ASP A 83 -9.50 29.50 29.51
C ASP A 83 -8.95 28.85 28.25
N LEU A 84 -8.08 27.84 28.40
CA LEU A 84 -7.49 27.10 27.30
C LEU A 84 -8.52 26.21 26.58
N ALA A 85 -9.36 25.47 27.31
CA ALA A 85 -10.46 24.70 26.69
C ALA A 85 -11.41 25.60 25.89
N THR A 86 -11.69 26.81 26.39
CA THR A 86 -12.50 27.81 25.66
C THR A 86 -11.74 28.36 24.45
N LYS A 87 -10.44 28.66 24.58
CA LYS A 87 -9.58 29.16 23.50
C LYS A 87 -9.53 28.21 22.31
N TYR A 88 -9.54 26.89 22.54
CA TYR A 88 -9.45 25.88 21.49
C TYR A 88 -10.81 25.32 21.05
N SER A 89 -11.91 25.85 21.58
CA SER A 89 -13.25 25.54 21.09
C SER A 89 -13.53 26.28 19.78
N THR A 90 -14.08 25.58 18.80
CA THR A 90 -14.51 26.16 17.51
C THR A 90 -16.04 26.08 17.37
N SER A 91 -16.61 26.68 16.31
CA SER A 91 -18.04 26.58 16.01
C SER A 91 -18.52 25.15 15.78
N ASN A 92 -17.61 24.26 15.35
CA ASN A 92 -17.92 22.88 14.97
C ASN A 92 -17.46 21.86 16.01
N ASN A 93 -16.68 22.27 17.02
CA ASN A 93 -16.17 21.41 18.07
C ASN A 93 -15.99 22.19 19.37
N GLN A 94 -16.94 22.05 20.31
CA GLN A 94 -16.84 22.65 21.64
C GLN A 94 -15.98 21.76 22.54
N VAL A 95 -14.75 22.19 22.81
CA VAL A 95 -13.81 21.46 23.66
C VAL A 95 -14.22 21.64 25.12
N THR A 96 -14.72 20.57 25.72
CA THR A 96 -15.06 20.58 27.16
C THR A 96 -13.80 20.55 28.02
N LEU A 97 -13.87 21.08 29.25
CA LEU A 97 -12.77 20.99 30.21
C LEU A 97 -12.34 19.53 30.45
N THR A 98 -13.29 18.60 30.48
CA THR A 98 -13.01 17.16 30.65
C THR A 98 -12.24 16.60 29.47
N GLN A 99 -12.59 17.00 28.24
CA GLN A 99 -11.92 16.56 27.02
C GLN A 99 -10.50 17.14 26.94
N PHE A 100 -10.34 18.43 27.23
CA PHE A 100 -9.03 19.07 27.29
C PHE A 100 -8.10 18.44 28.34
N LEU A 101 -8.63 18.12 29.53
CA LEU A 101 -7.87 17.41 30.57
C LEU A 101 -7.63 15.93 30.22
N GLY A 102 -8.48 15.32 29.39
CA GLY A 102 -8.27 13.97 28.85
C GLY A 102 -7.07 13.91 27.91
N TRP A 103 -6.88 14.95 27.09
CA TRP A 103 -5.68 15.10 26.24
C TRP A 103 -4.43 15.45 27.04
N ASN A 104 -4.59 16.16 28.16
CA ASN A 104 -3.49 16.69 28.98
C ASN A 104 -3.50 16.09 30.39
N LYS A 105 -3.43 14.76 30.47
CA LYS A 105 -3.62 14.00 31.72
C LYS A 105 -2.64 14.40 32.83
N TRP A 106 -1.42 14.81 32.47
CA TRP A 106 -0.35 15.19 33.39
C TRP A 106 0.03 16.68 33.31
N ILE A 107 -0.94 17.55 33.02
CA ILE A 107 -0.70 19.00 32.90
C ILE A 107 -0.01 19.58 34.16
N LEU A 108 0.99 20.44 33.95
CA LEU A 108 1.84 20.96 35.01
C LEU A 108 1.29 22.27 35.60
N GLY A 109 1.30 22.39 36.93
CA GLY A 109 0.68 23.49 37.68
C GLY A 109 -0.66 23.08 38.27
N ASP A 110 -1.40 24.04 38.83
CA ASP A 110 -2.77 23.79 39.29
C ASP A 110 -3.78 24.26 38.24
N ARG A 111 -5.04 23.81 38.33
CA ARG A 111 -6.08 24.13 37.33
C ARG A 111 -6.35 25.64 37.20
N SER A 112 -5.87 26.45 38.13
CA SER A 112 -6.02 27.91 38.20
C SER A 112 -4.72 28.67 37.88
N SER A 113 -3.57 27.99 37.81
CA SER A 113 -2.26 28.56 37.55
C SER A 113 -1.34 27.50 36.93
N LEU A 114 -1.36 27.46 35.60
CA LEU A 114 -0.54 26.51 34.83
C LEU A 114 0.93 26.96 34.74
N ALA A 115 1.83 25.98 34.67
CA ALA A 115 3.26 26.24 34.48
C ALA A 115 3.50 26.88 33.11
N SER A 116 4.16 28.05 33.11
CA SER A 116 4.52 28.75 31.89
C SER A 116 5.53 27.94 31.07
N SER A 117 5.41 28.04 29.75
CA SER A 117 6.26 27.41 28.75
C SER A 117 6.13 25.89 28.62
N GLN A 118 5.17 25.24 29.30
CA GLN A 118 4.89 23.82 29.07
C GLN A 118 4.18 23.61 27.71
N ARG A 119 4.36 22.43 27.11
CA ARG A 119 3.62 21.96 25.94
C ARG A 119 2.38 21.21 26.36
N ILE A 120 1.26 21.55 25.73
CA ILE A 120 -0.05 20.92 25.95
C ILE A 120 -0.63 20.49 24.61
N CYS A 121 -1.39 19.40 24.61
CA CYS A 121 -2.20 19.00 23.47
C CYS A 121 -3.43 19.93 23.35
N ILE A 122 -3.66 20.45 22.14
CA ILE A 122 -4.85 21.24 21.79
C ILE A 122 -5.88 20.44 20.98
N GLY A 123 -5.58 19.17 20.71
CA GLY A 123 -6.45 18.18 20.09
C GLY A 123 -6.12 16.78 20.62
N SER A 124 -6.90 15.78 20.21
CA SER A 124 -6.66 14.40 20.65
C SER A 124 -5.29 13.89 20.18
N PRO A 125 -4.47 13.30 21.07
CA PRO A 125 -3.39 12.40 20.69
C PRO A 125 -3.86 11.36 19.66
N GLY A 126 -3.14 11.23 18.53
CA GLY A 126 -3.51 10.37 17.40
C GLY A 126 -4.46 11.02 16.37
N GLY A 127 -4.82 12.30 16.55
CA GLY A 127 -5.69 13.03 15.63
C GLY A 127 -7.18 12.77 15.88
N SER A 128 -8.03 13.37 15.05
CA SER A 128 -9.47 13.11 15.01
C SER A 128 -9.82 12.66 13.59
N TYR A 129 -10.52 11.54 13.48
CA TYR A 129 -10.89 10.93 12.20
C TYR A 129 -11.76 11.88 11.36
N VAL A 130 -11.38 12.12 10.10
CA VAL A 130 -12.15 12.92 9.12
C VAL A 130 -12.43 12.05 7.88
N PRO A 131 -13.68 11.68 7.60
CA PRO A 131 -14.03 10.81 6.47
C PRO A 131 -14.17 11.53 5.12
N ASP A 132 -13.76 10.86 4.03
CA ASP A 132 -13.78 11.33 2.63
C ASP A 132 -15.14 11.19 1.90
N SER A 133 -16.20 10.84 2.62
CA SER A 133 -17.56 10.80 2.07
C SER A 133 -18.57 11.28 3.10
N THR A 134 -19.73 11.75 2.63
CA THR A 134 -20.84 12.10 3.53
C THR A 134 -21.37 10.82 4.16
N ILE A 135 -20.85 10.49 5.35
CA ILE A 135 -21.32 9.37 6.15
C ILE A 135 -22.72 9.73 6.65
N VAL A 136 -23.72 9.20 5.97
CA VAL A 136 -25.07 9.13 6.53
C VAL A 136 -25.05 7.96 7.50
N ALA A 137 -24.81 8.25 8.79
CA ALA A 137 -25.07 7.28 9.83
C ALA A 137 -26.53 6.79 9.68
N PRO A 138 -26.80 5.47 9.71
CA PRO A 138 -28.16 4.99 9.85
C PRO A 138 -28.77 5.68 11.07
N THR A 139 -29.93 6.30 10.91
CA THR A 139 -30.56 7.15 11.94
C THR A 139 -31.13 6.37 13.13
N GLY A 140 -30.63 5.15 13.37
CA GLY A 140 -31.07 4.29 14.45
C GLY A 140 -29.91 3.51 15.05
N THR A 141 -29.35 4.01 16.14
CA THR A 141 -28.79 3.17 17.22
C THR A 141 -29.94 2.38 17.86
N GLY A 142 -30.49 1.41 17.12
CA GLY A 142 -31.41 0.44 17.68
C GLY A 142 -30.62 -0.53 18.56
N SER A 143 -30.96 -0.65 19.84
CA SER A 143 -30.43 -1.73 20.68
C SER A 143 -31.00 -3.06 20.17
N TYR A 144 -30.12 -4.01 19.86
CA TYR A 144 -30.50 -5.35 19.38
C TYR A 144 -30.54 -6.31 20.56
N PHE A 145 -31.72 -6.87 20.87
CA PHE A 145 -31.93 -7.71 22.06
C PHE A 145 -32.08 -9.21 21.74
N THR A 146 -32.07 -9.56 20.45
CA THR A 146 -32.18 -10.93 19.92
C THR A 146 -31.06 -11.19 18.93
N ALA A 147 -30.62 -12.46 18.82
CA ALA A 147 -29.60 -12.84 17.85
C ALA A 147 -30.14 -12.74 16.41
N ALA A 148 -29.33 -12.21 15.50
CA ALA A 148 -29.60 -12.16 14.07
C ALA A 148 -28.97 -13.35 13.34
N THR A 149 -29.55 -13.75 12.21
CA THR A 149 -28.98 -14.77 11.33
C THR A 149 -28.21 -14.08 10.19
N PRO A 150 -26.95 -14.47 9.91
CA PRO A 150 -26.15 -13.92 8.81
C PRO A 150 -26.66 -14.39 7.44
N ALA A 151 -26.47 -13.56 6.40
CA ALA A 151 -26.89 -13.87 5.03
C ALA A 151 -25.80 -14.58 4.20
N LEU A 152 -24.53 -14.43 4.58
CA LEU A 152 -23.37 -15.09 4.01
C LEU A 152 -22.63 -15.89 5.10
N PRO A 153 -21.69 -16.80 4.75
CA PRO A 153 -20.82 -17.43 5.72
C PRO A 153 -20.14 -16.38 6.59
N THR A 154 -20.17 -16.59 7.91
CA THR A 154 -19.58 -15.61 8.84
C THR A 154 -18.07 -15.76 8.91
N GLN A 155 -17.37 -14.62 8.92
CA GLN A 155 -15.94 -14.60 9.18
C GLN A 155 -15.62 -15.19 10.57
N THR A 156 -14.54 -15.99 10.64
CA THR A 156 -14.16 -16.76 11.83
C THR A 156 -13.81 -15.84 13.02
N GLY A 157 -14.14 -16.29 14.24
CA GLY A 157 -13.98 -15.49 15.48
C GLY A 157 -15.24 -14.75 15.93
N THR A 158 -16.40 -15.08 15.35
CA THR A 158 -17.71 -14.60 15.79
C THR A 158 -18.20 -15.39 17.02
N VAL A 159 -18.12 -14.83 18.23
CA VAL A 159 -18.76 -15.45 19.42
C VAL A 159 -20.29 -15.37 19.38
N ALA A 160 -20.96 -16.32 20.02
CA ALA A 160 -22.42 -16.49 20.05
C ALA A 160 -23.20 -15.24 20.53
N ALA A 161 -24.40 -15.04 19.96
CA ALA A 161 -25.39 -13.97 20.21
C ALA A 161 -25.02 -12.55 19.70
N ARG A 162 -25.09 -12.35 18.38
CA ARG A 162 -24.89 -11.05 17.72
C ARG A 162 -26.20 -10.49 17.16
N GLY A 163 -26.40 -9.18 17.29
CA GLY A 163 -27.67 -8.50 16.98
C GLY A 163 -27.78 -7.97 15.56
N ARG A 164 -26.66 -7.84 14.83
CA ARG A 164 -26.64 -7.42 13.41
C ARG A 164 -25.38 -7.88 12.69
N TYR A 165 -25.54 -8.26 11.42
CA TYR A 165 -24.47 -8.59 10.49
C TYR A 165 -24.41 -7.60 9.31
N TYR A 166 -23.23 -7.49 8.70
CA TYR A 166 -22.96 -6.76 7.47
C TYR A 166 -22.23 -7.68 6.50
N ASP A 167 -22.62 -7.64 5.22
CA ASP A 167 -22.04 -8.47 4.17
C ASP A 167 -20.90 -7.71 3.48
N VAL A 168 -19.67 -8.23 3.58
CA VAL A 168 -18.46 -7.57 3.08
C VAL A 168 -18.40 -7.64 1.56
N VAL A 169 -18.31 -6.49 0.91
CA VAL A 169 -18.17 -6.36 -0.55
C VAL A 169 -16.80 -5.80 -0.94
N SER A 170 -16.47 -5.88 -2.23
CA SER A 170 -15.19 -5.39 -2.74
C SER A 170 -15.05 -3.88 -2.52
N GLY A 171 -13.90 -3.45 -2.00
CA GLY A 171 -13.62 -2.06 -1.64
C GLY A 171 -13.99 -1.67 -0.21
N ASP A 172 -14.61 -2.56 0.56
CA ASP A 172 -14.85 -2.32 1.99
C ASP A 172 -13.57 -2.44 2.82
N THR A 173 -13.41 -1.53 3.77
CA THR A 173 -12.43 -1.66 4.86
C THR A 173 -13.15 -1.84 6.19
N CYS A 174 -12.53 -2.53 7.15
CA CYS A 174 -13.15 -2.67 8.46
C CYS A 174 -13.41 -1.29 9.10
N ASN A 175 -12.54 -0.31 8.83
CA ASN A 175 -12.63 1.01 9.45
C ASN A 175 -13.90 1.71 8.96
N GLN A 176 -14.22 1.57 7.68
CA GLN A 176 -15.48 2.08 7.11
C GLN A 176 -16.70 1.35 7.69
N ILE A 177 -16.67 0.01 7.78
CA ILE A 177 -17.80 -0.77 8.33
C ILE A 177 -17.99 -0.45 9.83
N ALA A 178 -16.91 -0.40 10.60
CA ALA A 178 -16.91 -0.08 12.03
C ALA A 178 -17.39 1.35 12.29
N LEU A 179 -17.05 2.29 11.41
CA LEU A 179 -17.49 3.67 11.56
C LEU A 179 -19.00 3.85 11.31
N VAL A 180 -19.57 3.03 10.42
CA VAL A 180 -21.00 3.06 10.09
C VAL A 180 -21.84 2.31 11.13
N TYR A 181 -21.34 1.20 11.66
CA TYR A 181 -22.14 0.28 12.47
C TYR A 181 -21.67 0.07 13.92
N GLY A 182 -20.42 0.41 14.25
CA GLY A 182 -19.84 0.26 15.58
C GLY A 182 -18.86 -0.91 15.69
N GLN A 183 -19.01 -1.74 16.72
CA GLN A 183 -18.02 -2.78 17.05
C GLN A 183 -18.14 -4.00 16.13
N LEU A 184 -17.06 -4.29 15.39
CA LEU A 184 -16.92 -5.50 14.58
C LEU A 184 -16.52 -6.72 15.44
N ASN A 185 -16.50 -7.91 14.85
CA ASN A 185 -16.00 -9.12 15.50
C ASN A 185 -14.60 -8.93 16.12
N SER A 186 -14.32 -9.63 17.23
CA SER A 186 -13.11 -9.49 18.04
C SER A 186 -11.84 -10.09 17.43
N TYR A 187 -11.89 -10.54 16.18
CA TYR A 187 -10.82 -11.28 15.50
C TYR A 187 -10.26 -10.54 14.28
N LEU A 188 -10.77 -9.34 13.97
CA LEU A 188 -10.15 -8.45 13.00
C LEU A 188 -8.90 -7.81 13.62
N ASP A 189 -7.81 -7.77 12.87
CA ASP A 189 -6.58 -7.10 13.30
C ASP A 189 -6.75 -5.57 13.25
N ASP A 190 -5.91 -4.85 14.00
CA ASP A 190 -6.01 -3.38 14.14
C ASP A 190 -5.77 -2.62 12.82
N ASP A 191 -5.15 -3.28 11.82
CA ASP A 191 -4.86 -2.75 10.48
C ASP A 191 -5.87 -3.20 9.41
N CYS A 192 -6.79 -4.09 9.79
CA CYS A 192 -7.83 -4.71 8.97
C CYS A 192 -7.41 -5.40 7.68
N LYS A 193 -6.24 -6.03 7.72
CA LYS A 193 -5.71 -6.86 6.63
C LYS A 193 -6.38 -8.22 6.54
N ASN A 194 -7.12 -8.62 7.58
CA ASN A 194 -7.79 -9.91 7.66
C ASN A 194 -9.31 -9.84 7.48
N LEU A 195 -9.87 -8.77 6.90
CA LEU A 195 -11.29 -8.68 6.54
C LEU A 195 -11.56 -9.46 5.24
N TRP A 196 -12.46 -10.46 5.29
CA TRP A 196 -12.67 -11.37 4.16
C TRP A 196 -13.84 -10.96 3.26
N LEU A 197 -13.59 -10.88 1.96
CA LEU A 197 -14.58 -10.57 0.93
C LEU A 197 -15.66 -11.67 0.83
N SER A 198 -16.92 -11.31 0.57
CA SER A 198 -18.05 -12.25 0.50
C SER A 198 -18.34 -13.04 1.78
N THR A 199 -18.05 -12.43 2.93
CA THR A 199 -18.41 -12.98 4.25
C THR A 199 -19.29 -12.02 5.03
N SER A 200 -20.10 -12.53 5.97
CA SER A 200 -20.84 -11.67 6.91
C SER A 200 -19.99 -11.40 8.15
N VAL A 201 -19.78 -10.13 8.49
CA VAL A 201 -19.13 -9.68 9.74
C VAL A 201 -20.19 -9.20 10.73
N CYS A 202 -20.07 -9.58 12.00
CA CYS A 202 -20.94 -9.01 13.03
C CYS A 202 -20.62 -7.52 13.20
N VAL A 203 -21.65 -6.69 13.19
CA VAL A 203 -21.50 -5.24 13.35
C VAL A 203 -22.24 -4.67 14.55
N ALA A 204 -23.00 -5.50 15.27
CA ALA A 204 -23.56 -5.13 16.57
C ALA A 204 -23.73 -6.36 17.48
N PRO A 205 -23.24 -6.34 18.74
CA PRO A 205 -23.56 -7.38 19.71
C PRO A 205 -25.02 -7.31 20.16
N VAL A 206 -25.55 -8.40 20.72
CA VAL A 206 -26.79 -8.32 21.50
C VAL A 206 -26.53 -7.47 22.75
N THR A 207 -27.32 -6.42 22.94
CA THR A 207 -27.23 -5.55 24.12
C THR A 207 -27.85 -6.27 25.31
N VAL A 208 -27.08 -6.56 26.36
CA VAL A 208 -27.62 -7.08 27.61
C VAL A 208 -28.36 -5.93 28.32
N GLY A 209 -29.69 -5.95 28.30
CA GLY A 209 -30.46 -4.91 28.98
C GLY A 209 -30.41 -5.03 30.50
N PRO A 210 -30.81 -3.97 31.23
CA PRO A 210 -30.70 -3.92 32.69
C PRO A 210 -31.59 -4.97 33.36
N PRO A 211 -31.20 -5.51 34.55
CA PRO A 211 -32.04 -6.44 35.29
C PRO A 211 -33.41 -5.84 35.60
N SER A 212 -34.47 -6.61 35.35
CA SER A 212 -35.84 -6.19 35.62
C SER A 212 -36.05 -5.89 37.10
N THR A 213 -36.71 -4.76 37.39
CA THR A 213 -37.01 -4.32 38.77
C THR A 213 -38.46 -4.56 39.16
N ASP A 214 -39.35 -4.80 38.20
CA ASP A 214 -40.79 -4.95 38.39
C ASP A 214 -41.37 -6.23 37.74
N GLY A 215 -40.51 -7.07 37.15
CA GLY A 215 -40.90 -8.30 36.48
C GLY A 215 -41.31 -8.11 35.01
N THR A 216 -41.22 -6.90 34.45
CA THR A 216 -41.36 -6.67 33.00
C THR A 216 -40.03 -6.83 32.27
N CYS A 217 -40.07 -7.28 31.02
CA CYS A 217 -38.85 -7.63 30.27
C CYS A 217 -39.03 -7.56 28.75
N GLY A 218 -37.91 -7.51 28.02
CA GLY A 218 -37.91 -7.62 26.56
C GLY A 218 -38.07 -6.29 25.82
N PRO A 219 -38.22 -6.32 24.48
CA PRO A 219 -38.08 -5.14 23.62
C PRO A 219 -39.04 -3.99 23.96
N SER A 220 -40.26 -4.31 24.41
CA SER A 220 -41.28 -3.32 24.80
C SER A 220 -40.94 -2.58 26.11
N TYR A 221 -39.98 -3.07 26.88
CA TYR A 221 -39.57 -2.53 28.19
C TYR A 221 -38.08 -2.19 28.20
N SER A 222 -37.62 -1.54 27.12
CA SER A 222 -36.24 -1.08 26.95
C SER A 222 -35.19 -2.20 27.09
N GLY A 223 -35.56 -3.43 26.72
CA GLY A 223 -34.67 -4.58 26.71
C GLY A 223 -34.33 -5.16 28.08
N THR A 224 -35.05 -4.78 29.13
CA THR A 224 -34.86 -5.31 30.50
C THR A 224 -34.79 -6.84 30.53
N THR A 225 -33.85 -7.38 31.31
CA THR A 225 -33.57 -8.83 31.39
C THR A 225 -34.07 -9.45 32.69
N CYS A 226 -34.50 -10.70 32.60
CA CYS A 226 -34.94 -11.49 33.75
C CYS A 226 -33.79 -12.24 34.42
N ASN A 227 -32.69 -12.46 33.69
CA ASN A 227 -31.57 -13.28 34.14
C ASN A 227 -30.97 -12.76 35.47
N GLY A 228 -30.98 -13.60 36.51
CA GLY A 228 -30.47 -13.24 37.83
C GLY A 228 -31.40 -12.37 38.69
N THR A 229 -32.65 -12.16 38.26
CA THR A 229 -33.68 -11.47 39.05
C THR A 229 -34.51 -12.46 39.88
N LEU A 230 -35.27 -11.96 40.86
CA LEU A 230 -36.21 -12.78 41.64
C LEU A 230 -37.48 -13.16 40.86
N PHE A 231 -37.66 -12.64 39.64
CA PHE A 231 -38.87 -12.82 38.84
C PHE A 231 -38.78 -14.00 37.86
N GLY A 232 -37.66 -14.72 37.84
CA GLY A 232 -37.38 -15.84 36.95
C GLY A 232 -36.33 -15.50 35.89
N ASP A 233 -35.84 -16.48 35.14
CA ASP A 233 -34.69 -16.32 34.24
C ASP A 233 -35.07 -16.12 32.76
N CYS A 234 -36.35 -16.28 32.41
CA CYS A 234 -36.85 -16.19 31.04
C CYS A 234 -37.77 -14.99 30.88
N CYS A 235 -37.63 -14.31 29.75
CA CYS A 235 -38.53 -13.25 29.33
C CYS A 235 -39.54 -13.79 28.31
N SER A 236 -40.82 -13.78 28.69
CA SER A 236 -41.90 -14.25 27.79
C SER A 236 -42.13 -13.30 26.60
N THR A 237 -42.75 -13.80 25.53
CA THR A 237 -43.27 -12.99 24.40
C THR A 237 -44.28 -11.94 24.81
N SER A 238 -44.91 -12.12 25.97
CA SER A 238 -45.82 -11.13 26.58
C SER A 238 -45.08 -10.04 27.38
N GLY A 239 -43.75 -10.13 27.48
CA GLY A 239 -42.89 -9.14 28.13
C GLY A 239 -42.85 -9.22 29.65
N TYR A 240 -43.00 -10.42 30.21
CA TYR A 240 -42.91 -10.67 31.66
C TYR A 240 -41.87 -11.74 31.97
N CYS A 241 -41.20 -11.58 33.12
CA CYS A 241 -40.26 -12.54 33.65
C CYS A 241 -40.96 -13.74 34.29
N GLY A 242 -40.38 -14.93 34.09
CA GLY A 242 -40.82 -16.17 34.72
C GLY A 242 -39.86 -17.32 34.48
N SER A 243 -40.18 -18.47 35.07
CA SER A 243 -39.36 -19.70 34.97
C SER A 243 -40.15 -20.92 34.52
N SER A 244 -41.45 -20.79 34.22
CA SER A 244 -42.26 -21.92 33.73
C SER A 244 -42.27 -21.98 32.21
N GLU A 245 -42.75 -23.09 31.65
CA GLU A 245 -42.92 -23.32 30.21
C GLU A 245 -43.66 -22.17 29.50
N ALA A 246 -44.65 -21.53 30.14
CA ALA A 246 -45.33 -20.35 29.58
C ALA A 246 -44.42 -19.12 29.35
N TYR A 247 -43.22 -19.10 29.93
CA TYR A 247 -42.23 -18.02 29.85
C TYR A 247 -40.94 -18.44 29.17
N CYS A 248 -40.46 -19.66 29.46
CA CYS A 248 -39.22 -20.21 28.92
C CYS A 248 -39.44 -21.04 27.65
N GLY A 249 -40.67 -21.53 27.42
CA GLY A 249 -40.97 -22.47 26.36
C GLY A 249 -40.70 -21.92 24.97
N PHE A 250 -40.42 -22.84 24.04
CA PHE A 250 -40.16 -22.52 22.65
C PHE A 250 -41.28 -21.65 22.03
N GLY A 251 -40.89 -20.58 21.32
CA GLY A 251 -41.81 -19.60 20.74
C GLY A 251 -42.53 -18.69 21.75
N ASN A 252 -42.41 -18.96 23.05
CA ASN A 252 -42.97 -18.16 24.14
C ASN A 252 -41.91 -17.35 24.89
N CYS A 253 -40.63 -17.52 24.57
CA CYS A 253 -39.51 -16.82 25.18
C CYS A 253 -38.78 -15.93 24.17
N VAL A 254 -38.47 -14.69 24.56
CA VAL A 254 -37.80 -13.67 23.72
C VAL A 254 -36.35 -13.45 24.13
N SER A 255 -36.02 -13.60 25.41
CA SER A 255 -34.65 -13.46 25.94
C SER A 255 -34.52 -14.13 27.32
N GLY A 256 -33.29 -14.34 27.79
CA GLY A 256 -33.03 -15.08 29.04
C GLY A 256 -32.76 -16.56 28.81
N ALA A 257 -33.06 -17.42 29.77
CA ALA A 257 -32.85 -18.87 29.70
C ALA A 257 -33.92 -19.59 28.83
N CYS A 258 -34.13 -19.10 27.62
CA CYS A 258 -35.13 -19.65 26.69
C CYS A 258 -34.81 -21.10 26.34
N GLU A 259 -35.84 -21.93 26.28
CA GLU A 259 -35.77 -23.27 25.74
C GLU A 259 -35.57 -23.15 24.22
N THR A 260 -34.53 -23.79 23.69
CA THR A 260 -34.25 -23.82 22.26
C THR A 260 -35.23 -24.71 21.53
N ASP A 261 -35.52 -24.37 20.28
CA ASP A 261 -36.33 -25.24 19.44
C ASP A 261 -35.61 -26.57 19.23
N GLN A 262 -36.14 -27.66 19.78
CA GLN A 262 -35.64 -28.99 19.44
C GLN A 262 -35.97 -29.40 17.99
N SER A 263 -36.73 -28.59 17.26
CA SER A 263 -37.01 -28.80 15.84
C SER A 263 -35.89 -28.33 14.92
N ILE A 264 -35.01 -27.42 15.37
CA ILE A 264 -33.84 -26.96 14.58
C ILE A 264 -32.52 -27.61 15.03
N VAL A 265 -32.50 -28.27 16.19
CA VAL A 265 -31.33 -29.04 16.65
C VAL A 265 -31.31 -30.39 15.96
N SER A 266 -30.20 -30.70 15.32
CA SER A 266 -30.04 -31.94 14.56
C SER A 266 -30.34 -33.18 15.42
N GLN A 267 -31.30 -33.99 14.97
CA GLN A 267 -31.70 -35.24 15.65
C GLN A 267 -31.01 -36.48 15.09
N ASP A 268 -30.47 -36.40 13.88
CA ASP A 268 -29.80 -37.50 13.17
C ASP A 268 -28.34 -37.19 12.81
N GLY A 269 -27.84 -36.01 13.19
CA GLY A 269 -26.49 -35.55 12.90
C GLY A 269 -26.34 -34.84 11.57
N SER A 270 -27.42 -34.56 10.82
CA SER A 270 -27.39 -33.69 9.64
C SER A 270 -27.58 -32.21 9.97
N CYS A 271 -26.93 -31.30 9.25
CA CYS A 271 -26.94 -29.87 9.57
C CYS A 271 -26.65 -28.99 8.33
N GLY A 272 -26.90 -27.69 8.44
CA GLY A 272 -26.58 -26.72 7.38
C GLY A 272 -27.66 -26.58 6.31
N PRO A 273 -27.37 -25.84 5.21
CA PRO A 273 -28.37 -25.33 4.26
C PRO A 273 -29.12 -26.41 3.49
N ASP A 274 -28.46 -27.53 3.26
CA ASP A 274 -29.03 -28.68 2.56
C ASP A 274 -29.98 -29.50 3.45
N HIS A 275 -30.06 -29.14 4.73
CA HIS A 275 -30.83 -29.81 5.77
C HIS A 275 -31.70 -28.81 6.56
N ASP A 276 -32.43 -27.95 5.85
CA ASP A 276 -33.35 -26.96 6.42
C ASP A 276 -32.71 -26.07 7.52
N ASP A 277 -31.42 -25.75 7.35
CA ASP A 277 -30.60 -24.96 8.27
C ASP A 277 -30.51 -25.55 9.70
N LEU A 278 -30.62 -26.87 9.84
CA LEU A 278 -30.42 -27.57 11.12
C LEU A 278 -29.05 -27.24 11.74
N ILE A 279 -29.01 -27.09 13.06
CA ILE A 279 -27.82 -26.73 13.83
C ILE A 279 -27.32 -27.87 14.72
N CYS A 280 -26.02 -27.84 15.02
CA CYS A 280 -25.34 -28.87 15.80
C CYS A 280 -25.17 -28.53 17.28
N VAL A 281 -25.20 -27.25 17.64
CA VAL A 281 -25.01 -26.79 19.02
C VAL A 281 -26.15 -27.33 19.90
N GLY A 282 -25.77 -28.15 20.89
CA GLY A 282 -26.74 -28.85 21.75
C GLY A 282 -27.28 -30.16 21.17
N SER A 283 -26.82 -30.59 19.99
CA SER A 283 -27.04 -31.93 19.47
C SER A 283 -26.13 -32.93 20.19
N GLY A 284 -26.57 -34.18 20.36
CA GLY A 284 -25.71 -35.23 20.94
C GLY A 284 -24.53 -35.66 20.05
N PHE A 285 -24.38 -35.05 18.87
CA PHE A 285 -23.42 -35.43 17.83
C PHE A 285 -22.18 -34.55 17.81
N GLY A 286 -22.18 -33.43 18.55
CA GLY A 286 -21.10 -32.46 18.59
C GLY A 286 -21.55 -31.08 18.12
N ASP A 287 -20.81 -30.04 18.47
CA ASP A 287 -21.28 -28.65 18.33
C ASP A 287 -20.89 -28.00 16.99
N CYS A 288 -20.18 -28.70 16.10
CA CYS A 288 -19.74 -28.17 14.81
C CYS A 288 -20.53 -28.80 13.67
N CYS A 289 -21.09 -27.98 12.80
CA CYS A 289 -21.63 -28.40 11.52
C CYS A 289 -20.52 -28.34 10.47
N SER A 290 -20.17 -29.48 9.89
CA SER A 290 -19.19 -29.52 8.79
C SER A 290 -19.76 -28.93 7.50
N ILE A 291 -18.89 -28.49 6.59
CA ILE A 291 -19.27 -28.06 5.22
C ILE A 291 -19.93 -29.18 4.41
N TYR A 292 -19.84 -30.42 4.86
CA TYR A 292 -20.48 -31.58 4.26
C TYR A 292 -21.88 -31.84 4.84
N GLY A 293 -22.37 -30.98 5.73
CA GLY A 293 -23.70 -31.04 6.29
C GLY A 293 -23.88 -32.03 7.44
N TYR A 294 -22.81 -32.30 8.21
CA TYR A 294 -22.85 -33.22 9.35
C TYR A 294 -22.33 -32.61 10.65
N CYS A 295 -23.03 -32.89 11.75
CA CYS A 295 -22.65 -32.56 13.12
C CYS A 295 -21.54 -33.47 13.63
N GLY A 296 -20.56 -32.85 14.28
CA GLY A 296 -19.44 -33.58 14.87
C GLY A 296 -18.60 -32.75 15.82
N SER A 297 -17.52 -33.35 16.29
CA SER A 297 -16.50 -32.72 17.13
C SER A 297 -15.11 -33.07 16.63
N GLY A 298 -14.14 -32.19 16.88
CA GLY A 298 -12.76 -32.33 16.42
C GLY A 298 -12.53 -31.80 14.99
N SER A 299 -11.27 -31.78 14.57
CA SER A 299 -10.81 -31.03 13.39
C SER A 299 -11.44 -31.46 12.07
N SER A 300 -11.96 -32.68 11.94
CA SER A 300 -12.68 -33.10 10.72
C SER A 300 -14.07 -32.46 10.55
N TYR A 301 -14.59 -31.83 11.60
CA TYR A 301 -15.89 -31.15 11.61
C TYR A 301 -15.75 -29.67 11.98
N CYS A 302 -14.91 -29.39 12.99
CA CYS A 302 -14.66 -28.06 13.52
C CYS A 302 -13.47 -27.38 12.84
N GLY A 303 -12.63 -28.11 12.10
CA GLY A 303 -11.38 -27.57 11.56
C GLY A 303 -11.58 -26.45 10.55
N ALA A 304 -10.54 -25.63 10.43
CA ALA A 304 -10.42 -24.57 9.44
C ALA A 304 -10.81 -25.03 8.02
N GLY A 305 -11.73 -24.31 7.37
CA GLY A 305 -12.26 -24.64 6.04
C GLY A 305 -13.17 -25.88 5.95
N LEU A 306 -13.42 -26.56 7.07
CA LEU A 306 -14.26 -27.77 7.14
C LEU A 306 -15.54 -27.59 7.95
N CYS A 307 -15.70 -26.43 8.61
CA CYS A 307 -16.82 -26.10 9.48
C CYS A 307 -17.70 -24.99 8.86
N TYR A 308 -18.97 -25.30 8.62
CA TYR A 308 -19.99 -24.38 8.12
C TYR A 308 -20.57 -23.49 9.23
N SER A 309 -20.86 -24.05 10.41
CA SER A 309 -21.45 -23.32 11.54
C SER A 309 -21.20 -24.04 12.88
N GLY A 310 -21.42 -23.36 14.01
CA GLY A 310 -21.16 -23.91 15.35
C GLY A 310 -19.80 -23.51 15.93
N GLU A 311 -19.18 -24.38 16.74
CA GLU A 311 -17.89 -24.12 17.43
C GLU A 311 -16.67 -24.33 16.52
N CYS A 312 -16.61 -23.61 15.40
CA CYS A 312 -15.54 -23.73 14.41
C CYS A 312 -14.18 -23.22 14.94
N GLU A 313 -13.10 -23.94 14.59
CA GLU A 313 -11.71 -23.57 14.86
C GLU A 313 -11.28 -22.35 14.02
N ALA A 314 -10.33 -21.55 14.54
CA ALA A 314 -9.79 -20.38 13.84
C ALA A 314 -8.99 -20.77 12.59
N ASP A 315 -9.32 -20.18 11.44
CA ASP A 315 -8.62 -20.41 10.19
C ASP A 315 -7.47 -19.39 9.99
N ILE A 316 -6.29 -19.73 10.51
CA ILE A 316 -5.07 -18.89 10.48
C ILE A 316 -3.99 -19.65 9.71
N GLY A 317 -3.92 -19.50 8.39
CA GLY A 317 -2.89 -20.12 7.55
C GLY A 317 -3.09 -21.62 7.29
N GLY A 318 -2.22 -22.17 6.44
CA GLY A 318 -2.11 -23.61 6.16
C GLY A 318 -2.34 -23.99 4.69
N PRO A 319 -2.15 -25.28 4.33
CA PRO A 319 -2.31 -25.75 2.96
C PRO A 319 -3.75 -25.56 2.47
N SER A 320 -3.90 -25.08 1.24
CA SER A 320 -5.19 -24.92 0.57
C SER A 320 -5.94 -26.25 0.47
N VAL A 321 -7.23 -26.25 0.83
CA VAL A 321 -8.10 -27.44 0.80
C VAL A 321 -9.06 -27.44 -0.38
N ASP A 322 -9.20 -26.32 -1.06
CA ASP A 322 -10.11 -26.11 -2.19
C ASP A 322 -9.44 -25.45 -3.42
N GLY A 323 -8.14 -25.18 -3.33
CA GLY A 323 -7.36 -24.52 -4.37
C GLY A 323 -7.33 -23.00 -4.26
N SER A 324 -7.99 -22.38 -3.27
CA SER A 324 -7.84 -20.96 -2.99
C SER A 324 -6.56 -20.66 -2.19
N CYS A 325 -5.90 -19.53 -2.43
CA CYS A 325 -4.62 -19.19 -1.82
C CYS A 325 -4.36 -17.68 -1.77
N GLY A 326 -3.39 -17.29 -0.95
CA GLY A 326 -2.98 -15.89 -0.82
C GLY A 326 -4.03 -15.03 -0.09
N PRO A 327 -3.83 -13.70 -0.06
CA PRO A 327 -4.62 -12.79 0.78
C PRO A 327 -6.07 -12.58 0.30
N ASN A 328 -6.40 -13.03 -0.92
CA ASN A 328 -7.72 -12.82 -1.52
C ASN A 328 -8.80 -13.79 -0.98
N PHE A 329 -8.40 -14.80 -0.21
CA PHE A 329 -9.30 -15.84 0.34
C PHE A 329 -9.03 -16.10 1.83
N ASN A 330 -10.01 -16.72 2.50
CA ASN A 330 -9.99 -16.94 3.95
C ASN A 330 -8.70 -17.63 4.41
N GLY A 331 -8.06 -17.07 5.44
CA GLY A 331 -6.94 -17.69 6.13
C GLY A 331 -5.59 -17.63 5.41
N ASN A 332 -5.43 -16.88 4.30
CA ASN A 332 -4.15 -16.71 3.59
C ASN A 332 -3.44 -18.06 3.29
N LYS A 333 -4.15 -18.95 2.62
CA LYS A 333 -3.73 -20.35 2.40
C LYS A 333 -2.54 -20.47 1.46
N THR A 334 -1.72 -21.50 1.66
CA THR A 334 -0.54 -21.81 0.84
C THR A 334 -0.81 -23.01 -0.07
N CYS A 335 -0.24 -23.00 -1.27
CA CYS A 335 -0.44 -24.07 -2.26
C CYS A 335 0.50 -25.26 -2.07
N THR A 336 1.67 -25.01 -1.46
CA THR A 336 2.74 -26.00 -1.31
C THR A 336 2.28 -27.22 -0.51
N GLY A 337 2.35 -28.41 -1.13
CA GLY A 337 1.96 -29.69 -0.51
C GLY A 337 0.50 -30.07 -0.70
N THR A 338 -0.27 -29.32 -1.50
CA THR A 338 -1.67 -29.61 -1.84
C THR A 338 -1.79 -30.27 -3.22
N GLN A 339 -2.96 -30.85 -3.52
CA GLN A 339 -3.26 -31.39 -4.85
C GLN A 339 -3.54 -30.33 -5.93
N PHE A 340 -3.60 -29.04 -5.56
CA PHE A 340 -4.05 -27.96 -6.44
C PHE A 340 -2.90 -27.25 -7.17
N GLY A 341 -1.67 -27.71 -6.97
CA GLY A 341 -0.46 -27.12 -7.53
C GLY A 341 0.36 -26.38 -6.48
N SER A 342 1.58 -25.97 -6.85
CA SER A 342 2.57 -25.47 -5.88
C SER A 342 2.62 -23.95 -5.77
N CYS A 343 2.11 -23.23 -6.77
CA CYS A 343 2.19 -21.78 -6.87
C CYS A 343 0.81 -21.14 -6.72
N CYS A 344 0.76 -19.94 -6.13
CA CYS A 344 -0.46 -19.16 -5.99
C CYS A 344 -0.53 -18.09 -7.09
N SER A 345 -1.59 -18.10 -7.90
CA SER A 345 -1.85 -17.07 -8.92
C SER A 345 -2.35 -15.76 -8.31
N THR A 346 -2.30 -14.69 -9.10
CA THR A 346 -2.82 -13.36 -8.74
C THR A 346 -4.33 -13.34 -8.47
N SER A 347 -5.08 -14.27 -9.06
CA SER A 347 -6.51 -14.45 -8.77
C SER A 347 -6.76 -15.21 -7.46
N GLY A 348 -5.71 -15.56 -6.72
CA GLY A 348 -5.74 -16.30 -5.47
C GLY A 348 -6.09 -17.77 -5.63
N TYR A 349 -5.67 -18.40 -6.73
CA TYR A 349 -5.86 -19.83 -6.96
C TYR A 349 -4.54 -20.57 -7.13
N CYS A 350 -4.46 -21.77 -6.60
CA CYS A 350 -3.31 -22.66 -6.74
C CYS A 350 -3.24 -23.25 -8.15
N GLY A 351 -2.01 -23.40 -8.63
CA GLY A 351 -1.73 -24.06 -9.90
C GLY A 351 -0.24 -24.39 -10.07
N SER A 352 0.06 -25.13 -11.14
CA SER A 352 1.40 -25.56 -11.52
C SER A 352 1.71 -25.25 -12.99
N THR A 353 1.03 -24.25 -13.58
CA THR A 353 1.30 -23.85 -14.97
C THR A 353 2.04 -22.52 -15.00
N ALA A 354 2.52 -22.13 -16.18
CA ALA A 354 3.22 -20.87 -16.38
C ALA A 354 2.40 -19.65 -15.90
N GLU A 355 1.08 -19.68 -15.92
CA GLU A 355 0.22 -18.62 -15.35
C GLU A 355 0.40 -18.44 -13.83
N TYR A 356 1.02 -19.43 -13.16
CA TYR A 356 1.23 -19.53 -11.72
C TYR A 356 2.74 -19.53 -11.34
N CYS A 357 3.66 -20.02 -12.19
CA CYS A 357 5.08 -20.28 -11.84
C CYS A 357 6.14 -19.74 -12.86
N GLN A 358 6.05 -18.46 -13.26
CA GLN A 358 6.60 -17.92 -14.52
C GLN A 358 8.12 -18.07 -14.83
N GLY A 359 9.04 -17.86 -13.89
CA GLY A 359 10.49 -17.78 -14.21
C GLY A 359 11.18 -19.14 -14.45
N TRP A 360 11.00 -20.08 -13.51
CA TRP A 360 11.64 -21.40 -13.56
C TRP A 360 11.09 -22.25 -14.70
N GLU A 361 9.76 -22.27 -14.86
CA GLU A 361 9.10 -23.12 -15.85
C GLU A 361 9.28 -22.63 -17.29
N ALA A 362 9.46 -21.32 -17.49
CA ALA A 362 9.74 -20.76 -18.82
C ALA A 362 11.05 -21.30 -19.45
N THR A 363 11.92 -21.93 -18.66
CA THR A 363 13.10 -22.64 -19.15
C THR A 363 12.82 -24.09 -19.59
N GLY A 364 11.56 -24.53 -19.55
CA GLY A 364 11.13 -25.90 -19.86
C GLY A 364 11.22 -26.86 -18.67
N ARG A 365 11.43 -26.33 -17.46
CA ARG A 365 11.46 -27.11 -16.21
C ARG A 365 10.07 -27.20 -15.58
N GLN A 366 9.87 -28.16 -14.70
CA GLN A 366 8.70 -28.22 -13.82
C GLN A 366 9.14 -27.82 -12.42
N PHE A 367 8.26 -27.15 -11.69
CA PHE A 367 8.56 -26.74 -10.31
C PHE A 367 8.77 -27.96 -9.40
N GLU A 368 7.96 -29.01 -9.57
CA GLU A 368 7.98 -30.24 -8.76
C GLU A 368 9.27 -31.06 -8.95
N ASP A 369 9.89 -30.94 -10.12
CA ASP A 369 11.18 -31.57 -10.42
C ASP A 369 12.37 -30.74 -9.91
N GLY A 370 12.12 -29.50 -9.47
CA GLY A 370 13.12 -28.61 -8.95
C GLY A 370 13.63 -29.06 -7.58
N GLN A 371 14.94 -29.24 -7.46
CA GLN A 371 15.56 -29.40 -6.15
C GLN A 371 15.63 -28.02 -5.49
N PHE A 372 14.64 -27.70 -4.68
CA PHE A 372 14.61 -26.49 -3.86
C PHE A 372 14.91 -26.81 -2.40
N GLN A 373 15.52 -25.85 -1.70
CA GLN A 373 15.73 -25.91 -0.26
C GLN A 373 15.47 -24.53 0.36
N PRO A 374 15.08 -24.45 1.65
CA PRO A 374 15.02 -23.18 2.35
C PRO A 374 16.38 -22.48 2.34
N PHE A 375 16.39 -21.16 2.16
CA PHE A 375 17.60 -20.35 2.20
C PHE A 375 18.36 -20.56 3.52
N TRP A 376 17.62 -20.58 4.63
CA TRP A 376 18.20 -20.83 5.95
C TRP A 376 18.93 -22.18 6.01
N ALA A 377 18.35 -23.24 5.43
CA ALA A 377 18.96 -24.57 5.45
C ALA A 377 20.27 -24.62 4.64
N ALA A 378 20.35 -23.87 3.54
CA ALA A 378 21.54 -23.84 2.71
C ALA A 378 22.76 -23.34 3.51
N TRP A 379 22.59 -22.31 4.36
CA TRP A 379 23.68 -21.64 5.08
C TRP A 379 23.87 -22.09 6.55
N GLU A 380 23.62 -23.37 6.84
CA GLU A 380 23.78 -23.96 8.17
C GLU A 380 25.13 -23.65 8.85
N ALA A 381 26.22 -23.67 8.08
CA ALA A 381 27.57 -23.45 8.60
C ALA A 381 27.81 -22.04 9.18
N ILE A 382 26.94 -21.07 8.89
CA ILE A 382 27.07 -19.68 9.33
C ILE A 382 25.86 -19.15 10.10
N HIS A 383 24.98 -20.02 10.62
CA HIS A 383 23.79 -19.61 11.39
C HIS A 383 24.13 -18.68 12.54
N ASP A 384 25.14 -18.99 13.36
CA ASP A 384 25.55 -18.11 14.47
C ASP A 384 25.91 -16.68 14.01
N GLN A 385 26.47 -16.54 12.80
CA GLN A 385 26.82 -15.24 12.22
C GLN A 385 25.59 -14.52 11.65
N LEU A 386 24.65 -15.27 11.07
CA LEU A 386 23.39 -14.74 10.56
C LEU A 386 22.48 -14.30 11.72
N GLU A 387 22.35 -15.10 12.78
CA GLU A 387 21.57 -14.77 13.98
C GLU A 387 22.11 -13.54 14.72
N ALA A 388 23.40 -13.21 14.54
CA ALA A 388 24.00 -12.00 15.09
C ALA A 388 23.57 -10.70 14.35
N ILE A 389 23.03 -10.80 13.14
CA ILE A 389 22.70 -9.65 12.27
C ILE A 389 21.20 -9.59 11.97
N LEU A 390 20.52 -10.74 11.92
CA LEU A 390 19.15 -10.85 11.44
C LEU A 390 18.11 -10.76 12.55
N TYR A 391 17.01 -10.10 12.24
CA TYR A 391 15.86 -10.00 13.15
C TYR A 391 14.96 -11.23 13.00
N THR A 392 14.11 -11.45 14.01
CA THR A 392 13.28 -12.66 14.13
C THR A 392 12.41 -12.90 12.89
N ASP A 393 11.79 -11.84 12.36
CA ASP A 393 10.90 -11.95 11.20
C ASP A 393 11.67 -12.23 9.92
N THR A 394 12.84 -11.61 9.74
CA THR A 394 13.75 -11.91 8.62
C THR A 394 14.25 -13.35 8.66
N ILE A 395 14.55 -13.88 9.85
CA ILE A 395 14.92 -15.30 10.02
C ILE A 395 13.73 -16.20 9.66
N ALA A 396 12.51 -15.85 10.08
CA ALA A 396 11.31 -16.61 9.72
C ALA A 396 11.05 -16.61 8.21
N PHE A 397 11.26 -15.46 7.55
CA PHE A 397 11.23 -15.34 6.10
C PHE A 397 12.27 -16.25 5.44
N TYR A 398 13.54 -16.18 5.83
CA TYR A 398 14.60 -17.03 5.25
C TYR A 398 14.43 -18.53 5.53
N LYS A 399 13.76 -18.91 6.62
CA LYS A 399 13.37 -20.31 6.89
C LYS A 399 12.28 -20.82 5.96
N SER A 400 11.51 -19.91 5.36
CA SER A 400 10.40 -20.24 4.46
C SER A 400 10.75 -20.03 2.99
N ALA A 401 11.62 -19.07 2.69
CA ALA A 401 11.98 -18.71 1.33
C ALA A 401 12.86 -19.79 0.68
N LEU A 402 12.43 -20.27 -0.49
CA LEU A 402 13.07 -21.35 -1.21
C LEU A 402 14.11 -20.82 -2.21
N ILE A 403 15.24 -21.51 -2.30
CA ILE A 403 16.26 -21.30 -3.33
C ILE A 403 16.59 -22.62 -4.03
N PRO A 404 17.09 -22.60 -5.27
CA PRO A 404 17.63 -23.78 -5.93
C PRO A 404 18.75 -24.42 -5.09
N ASN A 405 18.72 -25.74 -4.96
CA ASN A 405 19.66 -26.52 -4.15
C ASN A 405 21.07 -26.56 -4.77
N THR A 406 21.13 -26.49 -6.09
CA THR A 406 22.38 -26.35 -6.82
C THR A 406 22.59 -24.89 -7.19
N GLN A 407 23.79 -24.37 -6.92
CA GLN A 407 24.19 -23.08 -7.45
C GLN A 407 24.12 -23.15 -8.99
N PRO A 408 23.43 -22.22 -9.65
CA PRO A 408 23.30 -22.23 -11.11
C PRO A 408 24.70 -22.26 -11.73
N ASP A 409 24.96 -23.28 -12.55
CA ASP A 409 26.16 -23.31 -13.38
C ASP A 409 26.10 -22.11 -14.35
N VAL A 410 27.26 -21.61 -14.80
CA VAL A 410 27.31 -20.68 -15.94
C VAL A 410 26.57 -21.26 -17.15
N ASP A 411 26.48 -22.59 -17.24
CA ASP A 411 25.75 -23.34 -18.25
C ASP A 411 24.24 -23.53 -17.95
N ASP A 412 23.71 -23.08 -16.81
CA ASP A 412 22.26 -23.13 -16.51
C ASP A 412 21.45 -22.06 -17.28
N ASP A 413 20.26 -22.45 -17.79
CA ASP A 413 19.27 -21.58 -18.45
C ASP A 413 18.47 -20.71 -17.46
N TYR A 414 18.55 -20.97 -16.15
CA TYR A 414 17.91 -20.22 -15.07
C TYR A 414 18.99 -19.72 -14.11
N GLN A 415 19.33 -18.44 -14.22
CA GLN A 415 20.42 -17.84 -13.44
C GLN A 415 19.93 -16.82 -12.42
N TYR A 416 18.79 -16.17 -12.68
CA TYR A 416 18.32 -15.05 -11.89
C TYR A 416 16.86 -15.20 -11.46
N PHE A 417 16.60 -14.85 -10.20
CA PHE A 417 15.26 -14.82 -9.61
C PHE A 417 14.32 -13.87 -10.37
N PHE A 418 14.80 -12.66 -10.65
CA PHE A 418 14.11 -11.63 -11.44
C PHE A 418 15.13 -10.85 -12.27
N TYR A 419 14.70 -10.10 -13.29
CA TYR A 419 15.61 -9.39 -14.19
C TYR A 419 16.66 -8.53 -13.48
N PHE A 420 16.25 -7.79 -12.44
CA PHE A 420 17.17 -6.97 -11.61
C PHE A 420 17.80 -7.74 -10.44
N CYS A 421 17.26 -8.89 -10.05
CA CYS A 421 17.64 -9.57 -8.81
C CYS A 421 18.18 -10.96 -9.10
N SER A 422 19.43 -11.20 -8.73
CA SER A 422 20.03 -12.51 -8.91
C SER A 422 19.42 -13.58 -8.01
N GLY A 423 19.02 -13.21 -6.81
CA GLY A 423 18.36 -14.07 -5.84
C GLY A 423 18.53 -13.52 -4.44
N LEU A 424 18.12 -14.30 -3.44
CA LEU A 424 18.33 -13.94 -2.04
C LEU A 424 19.83 -13.82 -1.76
N ALA A 425 20.19 -12.70 -1.16
CA ALA A 425 21.56 -12.37 -0.82
C ALA A 425 21.95 -13.00 0.51
N ASN A 426 23.22 -13.42 0.65
CA ASN A 426 23.81 -13.70 1.96
C ASN A 426 24.17 -12.37 2.65
N PRO A 427 23.48 -11.98 3.73
CA PRO A 427 23.71 -10.68 4.38
C PRO A 427 25.12 -10.55 4.98
N ASN A 428 25.76 -11.68 5.31
CA ASN A 428 27.09 -11.74 5.88
C ASN A 428 28.21 -11.85 4.82
N ALA A 429 27.87 -11.80 3.53
CA ALA A 429 28.90 -11.70 2.50
C ALA A 429 29.61 -10.34 2.62
N GLU A 430 30.95 -10.34 2.57
CA GLU A 430 31.80 -9.15 2.76
C GLU A 430 31.33 -7.93 1.94
N PHE A 431 30.92 -8.17 0.70
CA PHE A 431 30.42 -7.14 -0.19
C PHE A 431 29.06 -6.56 0.21
N ASN A 432 28.14 -7.39 0.70
CA ASN A 432 26.82 -6.94 1.18
C ASN A 432 26.93 -6.21 2.52
N TRP A 433 27.86 -6.65 3.36
CA TRP A 433 28.25 -5.95 4.58
C TRP A 433 28.80 -4.56 4.25
N ASP A 434 29.73 -4.45 3.30
CA ASP A 434 30.28 -3.16 2.89
C ASP A 434 29.22 -2.23 2.30
N ALA A 435 28.25 -2.77 1.56
CA ALA A 435 27.16 -1.99 0.98
C ALA A 435 26.24 -1.36 2.04
N THR A 436 26.02 -2.06 3.15
CA THR A 436 25.14 -1.61 4.24
C THR A 436 25.90 -0.95 5.39
N ARG A 437 27.24 -0.99 5.39
CA ARG A 437 28.09 -0.46 6.47
C ARG A 437 27.80 1.00 6.82
N ALA A 438 27.55 1.84 5.82
CA ALA A 438 27.27 3.26 6.04
C ALA A 438 25.88 3.47 6.68
N LEU A 439 24.88 2.70 6.26
CA LEU A 439 23.52 2.69 6.81
C LEU A 439 23.51 2.14 8.23
N ASN A 440 24.29 1.10 8.47
CA ASN A 440 24.34 0.38 9.75
C ASN A 440 25.23 1.04 10.81
N ASN A 441 25.87 2.17 10.50
CA ASN A 441 26.73 2.86 11.45
C ASN A 441 25.90 3.27 12.69
N ASN A 442 26.18 2.64 13.84
CA ASN A 442 25.40 2.74 15.09
C ASN A 442 23.96 2.16 15.05
N GLN A 443 23.60 1.35 14.05
CA GLN A 443 22.25 0.77 13.88
C GLN A 443 22.22 -0.77 13.99
N GLY A 444 23.30 -1.41 14.46
CA GLY A 444 23.28 -2.81 14.91
C GLY A 444 22.88 -3.87 13.87
N GLY A 445 23.05 -3.61 12.57
CA GLY A 445 22.67 -4.55 11.50
C GLY A 445 21.23 -4.39 11.00
N ARG A 446 20.52 -3.32 11.37
CA ARG A 446 19.14 -3.01 10.93
C ARG A 446 18.92 -3.16 9.42
N TYR A 447 19.85 -2.68 8.60
CA TYR A 447 19.72 -2.71 7.14
C TYR A 447 20.50 -3.88 6.55
N ILE A 448 19.88 -4.64 5.66
CA ILE A 448 20.54 -5.74 4.94
C ILE A 448 20.31 -5.63 3.44
N VAL A 449 21.22 -6.20 2.64
CA VAL A 449 20.90 -6.55 1.25
C VAL A 449 20.07 -7.83 1.29
N LEU A 450 18.80 -7.75 0.90
CA LEU A 450 17.89 -8.89 0.88
C LEU A 450 17.97 -9.66 -0.44
N TYR A 451 17.95 -8.93 -1.57
CA TYR A 451 18.16 -9.49 -2.91
C TYR A 451 19.36 -8.81 -3.55
N SER A 452 20.30 -9.58 -4.09
CA SER A 452 21.48 -9.02 -4.76
C SER A 452 21.15 -8.59 -6.19
N LEU A 453 21.64 -7.44 -6.62
CA LEU A 453 21.47 -7.00 -8.01
C LEU A 453 22.07 -8.04 -8.97
N SER A 454 21.39 -8.30 -10.07
CA SER A 454 21.92 -9.08 -11.19
C SER A 454 23.10 -8.36 -11.84
N TYR A 455 23.80 -9.03 -12.77
CA TYR A 455 24.96 -8.47 -13.46
C TYR A 455 24.54 -7.49 -14.59
N LEU A 456 23.68 -6.52 -14.30
CA LEU A 456 23.24 -5.48 -15.25
C LEU A 456 24.24 -4.34 -15.40
N GLU A 457 24.93 -4.00 -14.31
CA GLU A 457 25.93 -2.93 -14.27
C GLU A 457 27.29 -3.49 -13.83
N SER A 458 28.38 -2.89 -14.32
CA SER A 458 29.73 -3.18 -13.82
C SER A 458 30.02 -2.37 -12.55
N GLY A 459 30.56 -3.01 -11.50
CA GLY A 459 31.01 -2.32 -10.28
C GLY A 459 30.32 -2.73 -8.97
N HIS A 460 30.12 -1.75 -8.08
CA HIS A 460 29.61 -1.90 -6.69
C HIS A 460 28.08 -2.07 -6.63
N ARG A 461 27.60 -3.16 -7.18
CA ARG A 461 26.20 -3.63 -7.16
C ARG A 461 25.64 -3.75 -5.74
N VAL A 462 24.35 -3.51 -5.52
CA VAL A 462 23.71 -3.77 -4.22
C VAL A 462 22.49 -4.65 -4.43
N GLY A 463 21.37 -4.07 -4.85
CA GLY A 463 20.09 -4.73 -5.08
C GLY A 463 19.01 -4.18 -4.15
N VAL A 464 18.13 -5.05 -3.65
CA VAL A 464 17.06 -4.63 -2.74
C VAL A 464 17.60 -4.57 -1.31
N LEU A 465 17.62 -3.37 -0.75
CA LEU A 465 17.89 -3.15 0.67
C LEU A 465 16.61 -3.36 1.47
N LEU A 466 16.70 -4.04 2.61
CA LEU A 466 15.62 -4.22 3.57
C LEU A 466 16.00 -3.53 4.89
N ASP A 467 15.10 -2.71 5.39
CA ASP A 467 15.07 -2.27 6.77
C ASP A 467 14.31 -3.31 7.61
N GLN A 468 15.06 -4.12 8.37
CA GLN A 468 14.50 -5.22 9.16
C GLN A 468 13.59 -4.74 10.31
N GLU A 469 13.70 -3.47 10.72
CA GLU A 469 12.87 -2.93 11.80
C GLU A 469 11.47 -2.56 11.31
N THR A 470 11.36 -2.05 10.08
CA THR A 470 10.09 -1.57 9.52
C THR A 470 9.47 -2.54 8.52
N GLY A 471 10.24 -3.51 8.00
CA GLY A 471 9.81 -4.37 6.90
C GLY A 471 9.82 -3.67 5.53
N ASN A 472 10.26 -2.40 5.47
CA ASN A 472 10.33 -1.66 4.23
C ASN A 472 11.63 -1.94 3.47
N ALA A 473 11.56 -1.86 2.16
CA ALA A 473 12.63 -2.10 1.23
C ALA A 473 12.73 -1.00 0.16
N ILE A 474 13.89 -0.93 -0.49
CA ILE A 474 14.15 -0.02 -1.61
C ILE A 474 15.16 -0.65 -2.58
N MET A 475 14.96 -0.46 -3.88
CA MET A 475 15.91 -0.85 -4.91
C MET A 475 17.11 0.11 -4.96
N GLN A 476 18.27 -0.33 -4.46
CA GLN A 476 19.56 0.36 -4.60
C GLN A 476 20.39 -0.35 -5.68
N PRO A 477 20.53 0.18 -6.90
CA PRO A 477 21.28 -0.51 -7.95
C PRO A 477 22.76 -0.68 -7.60
N ASN A 478 23.41 0.43 -7.23
CA ASN A 478 24.81 0.45 -6.83
C ASN A 478 25.06 1.49 -5.72
N LEU A 479 26.24 1.47 -5.09
CA LEU A 479 26.57 2.37 -3.97
C LEU A 479 26.59 3.87 -4.32
N PHE A 480 26.56 4.22 -5.59
CA PHE A 480 26.64 5.60 -6.09
C PHE A 480 25.35 6.09 -6.72
N SER A 481 24.29 5.25 -6.81
CA SER A 481 23.02 5.64 -7.43
C SER A 481 22.38 6.82 -6.70
N TYR A 482 22.31 6.74 -5.37
CA TYR A 482 21.88 7.81 -4.47
C TYR A 482 22.34 7.46 -3.05
N ASP A 483 22.41 8.46 -2.16
CA ASP A 483 22.75 8.22 -0.76
C ASP A 483 21.55 7.61 -0.02
N SER A 484 21.59 6.30 0.22
CA SER A 484 20.54 5.56 0.93
C SER A 484 20.31 6.02 2.37
N ARG A 485 21.20 6.87 2.92
CA ARG A 485 21.04 7.49 4.25
C ARG A 485 20.23 8.78 4.22
N SER A 486 19.94 9.30 3.02
CA SER A 486 19.19 10.55 2.89
C SER A 486 17.81 10.41 3.54
N PRO A 487 17.42 11.38 4.39
CA PRO A 487 16.08 11.37 4.97
C PRO A 487 15.03 11.57 3.86
N GLY A 488 13.88 10.93 4.01
CA GLY A 488 12.75 11.09 3.07
C GLY A 488 12.79 10.18 1.84
N LEU A 489 13.76 9.26 1.73
CA LEU A 489 13.73 8.28 0.64
C LEU A 489 12.43 7.45 0.64
N PRO A 490 11.93 7.06 -0.55
CA PRO A 490 10.65 6.36 -0.70
C PRO A 490 10.76 4.87 -0.38
N TRP A 491 11.14 4.51 0.84
CA TRP A 491 11.11 3.13 1.31
C TRP A 491 9.66 2.61 1.29
N ARG A 492 9.45 1.42 0.72
CA ARG A 492 8.13 0.79 0.54
C ARG A 492 8.06 -0.54 1.28
N PRO A 493 6.91 -1.02 1.75
CA PRO A 493 6.78 -2.39 2.23
C PRO A 493 7.42 -3.37 1.25
N LEU A 494 8.14 -4.38 1.75
CA LEU A 494 8.79 -5.38 0.88
C LEU A 494 7.80 -6.01 -0.10
N GLU A 495 6.55 -6.19 0.32
CA GLU A 495 5.47 -6.72 -0.49
C GLU A 495 5.19 -5.84 -1.71
N ASP A 496 5.19 -4.51 -1.55
CA ASP A 496 5.00 -3.57 -2.68
C ASP A 496 6.14 -3.67 -3.70
N VAL A 497 7.38 -3.87 -3.23
CA VAL A 497 8.56 -4.02 -4.10
C VAL A 497 8.46 -5.32 -4.90
N LEU A 498 8.12 -6.43 -4.25
CA LEU A 498 7.93 -7.72 -4.90
C LEU A 498 6.70 -7.74 -5.81
N GLN A 499 5.61 -7.07 -5.42
CA GLN A 499 4.42 -6.92 -6.23
C GLN A 499 4.71 -6.13 -7.50
N SER A 500 5.52 -5.08 -7.42
CA SER A 500 5.96 -4.32 -8.60
C SER A 500 6.73 -5.19 -9.61
N PHE A 501 7.52 -6.16 -9.14
CA PHE A 501 8.18 -7.12 -10.03
C PHE A 501 7.17 -8.00 -10.77
N ILE A 502 6.14 -8.45 -10.05
CA ILE A 502 5.03 -9.23 -10.62
C ILE A 502 4.24 -8.38 -11.63
N ASP A 503 3.96 -7.11 -11.31
CA ASP A 503 3.21 -6.21 -12.18
C ASP A 503 3.96 -5.96 -13.50
N MET A 504 5.28 -5.75 -13.43
CA MET A 504 6.13 -5.66 -14.62
C MET A 504 6.10 -6.93 -15.48
N ILE A 505 6.06 -8.10 -14.84
CA ILE A 505 5.94 -9.37 -15.57
C ILE A 505 4.56 -9.47 -16.25
N ASN A 506 3.48 -9.11 -15.54
CA ASN A 506 2.10 -9.20 -16.03
C ASN A 506 1.83 -8.31 -17.24
N VAL A 507 2.46 -7.14 -17.30
CA VAL A 507 2.36 -6.26 -18.47
C VAL A 507 3.41 -6.55 -19.53
N ASN A 508 4.05 -7.71 -19.50
CA ASN A 508 5.12 -8.12 -20.40
C ASN A 508 6.29 -7.12 -20.49
N LYS A 509 6.52 -6.30 -19.45
CA LYS A 509 7.75 -5.49 -19.35
C LYS A 509 8.96 -6.40 -19.22
N PHE A 510 8.83 -7.46 -18.42
CA PHE A 510 9.77 -8.57 -18.36
C PHE A 510 9.11 -9.87 -18.77
N VAL A 511 9.69 -10.54 -19.76
CA VAL A 511 9.21 -11.83 -20.24
C VAL A 511 10.24 -12.89 -19.91
N ALA A 512 9.78 -14.00 -19.31
CA ALA A 512 10.63 -15.16 -19.08
C ALA A 512 10.64 -16.07 -20.32
N GLY A 513 11.80 -16.66 -20.62
CA GLY A 513 11.94 -17.59 -21.72
C GLY A 513 13.34 -18.17 -21.85
N ARG A 514 13.51 -19.05 -22.82
CA ARG A 514 14.79 -19.69 -23.12
C ARG A 514 15.60 -18.82 -24.08
N TYR A 515 16.27 -17.81 -23.54
CA TYR A 515 17.05 -16.84 -24.32
C TYR A 515 18.54 -17.18 -24.46
N LYS A 516 19.00 -18.26 -23.81
CA LYS A 516 20.41 -18.63 -23.84
C LYS A 516 20.85 -19.05 -25.25
N SER A 517 21.86 -18.36 -25.78
CA SER A 517 22.51 -18.73 -27.03
C SER A 517 23.58 -19.79 -26.77
N ASP A 518 23.80 -20.69 -27.73
CA ASP A 518 24.68 -21.85 -27.59
C ASP A 518 26.17 -21.54 -27.34
N ASN A 519 26.66 -20.27 -27.33
CA ASN A 519 28.11 -20.02 -27.26
C ASN A 519 28.63 -18.60 -26.91
N THR A 520 27.95 -17.77 -26.13
CA THR A 520 28.53 -16.47 -25.70
C THR A 520 28.57 -16.32 -24.19
N ILE A 521 29.71 -16.66 -23.58
CA ILE A 521 30.10 -16.14 -22.26
C ILE A 521 30.34 -14.64 -22.46
N PRO A 522 29.60 -13.73 -21.79
CA PRO A 522 29.91 -12.31 -21.84
C PRO A 522 31.36 -12.10 -21.33
N PRO A 523 32.18 -11.28 -22.00
CA PRO A 523 33.53 -10.96 -21.55
C PRO A 523 33.52 -10.44 -20.10
N LEU A 524 34.56 -10.77 -19.33
CA LEU A 524 34.76 -10.27 -17.97
C LEU A 524 34.59 -8.74 -17.93
N GLY A 525 33.59 -8.26 -17.18
CA GLY A 525 33.32 -6.83 -16.99
C GLY A 525 32.16 -6.25 -17.81
N MET A 526 31.44 -7.05 -18.61
CA MET A 526 30.21 -6.62 -19.28
C MET A 526 28.95 -7.16 -18.60
N ALA A 527 27.81 -6.48 -18.82
CA ALA A 527 26.52 -6.93 -18.32
C ALA A 527 26.23 -8.36 -18.82
N SER A 528 25.84 -9.26 -17.91
CA SER A 528 25.47 -10.62 -18.29
C SER A 528 24.05 -10.65 -18.86
N PRO A 529 23.74 -11.53 -19.82
CA PRO A 529 22.37 -11.78 -20.21
C PRO A 529 21.55 -12.23 -19.00
N GLN A 530 20.33 -11.70 -18.84
CA GLN A 530 19.53 -11.85 -17.62
C GLN A 530 18.68 -13.12 -17.60
N TYR A 531 19.24 -14.28 -17.94
CA TYR A 531 18.46 -15.53 -18.09
C TYR A 531 17.69 -15.91 -16.80
N PRO A 532 16.40 -16.25 -16.91
CA PRO A 532 15.58 -16.46 -18.12
C PRO A 532 14.85 -15.21 -18.63
N TRP A 533 15.14 -14.04 -18.10
CA TRP A 533 14.38 -12.81 -18.32
C TRP A 533 14.87 -12.00 -19.51
N LYS A 534 13.93 -11.38 -20.21
CA LYS A 534 14.16 -10.37 -21.23
C LYS A 534 13.33 -9.13 -20.92
N LEU A 535 13.98 -7.97 -20.90
CA LEU A 535 13.34 -6.67 -20.87
C LEU A 535 12.77 -6.32 -22.25
N LEU A 536 11.53 -5.84 -22.29
CA LEU A 536 10.97 -5.16 -23.45
C LEU A 536 11.02 -3.64 -23.23
N SER A 537 11.44 -2.88 -24.24
CA SER A 537 11.46 -1.40 -24.16
C SER A 537 10.05 -0.82 -24.00
N PHE A 538 9.05 -1.50 -24.59
CA PHE A 538 7.62 -1.36 -24.32
C PHE A 538 6.88 -2.68 -24.69
N SER A 539 5.63 -2.82 -24.25
CA SER A 539 4.73 -3.94 -24.59
C SER A 539 3.38 -3.42 -25.07
N THR A 540 2.56 -4.32 -25.62
CA THR A 540 1.17 -4.01 -25.99
C THR A 540 0.33 -3.67 -24.77
N GLU A 541 0.54 -4.34 -23.65
CA GLU A 541 -0.18 -4.13 -22.40
C GLU A 541 0.10 -2.74 -21.80
N ILE A 542 1.36 -2.25 -21.86
CA ILE A 542 1.71 -0.89 -21.45
C ILE A 542 1.05 0.16 -22.35
N VAL A 543 0.96 -0.12 -23.66
CA VAL A 543 0.22 0.75 -24.59
C VAL A 543 -1.27 0.77 -24.23
N ASP A 544 -1.86 -0.39 -23.94
CA ASP A 544 -3.27 -0.49 -23.57
C ASP A 544 -3.59 0.26 -22.27
N LEU A 545 -2.75 0.10 -21.23
CA LEU A 545 -2.84 0.88 -19.99
C LEU A 545 -2.82 2.40 -20.27
N THR A 546 -1.90 2.84 -21.13
CA THR A 546 -1.80 4.25 -21.52
C THR A 546 -3.02 4.71 -22.32
N LEU A 547 -3.55 3.88 -23.21
CA LEU A 547 -4.75 4.17 -23.98
C LEU A 547 -6.00 4.23 -23.10
N ASP A 548 -6.09 3.39 -22.07
CA ASP A 548 -7.17 3.42 -21.07
C ASP A 548 -7.11 4.70 -20.25
N ALA A 549 -5.95 5.09 -19.73
CA ALA A 549 -5.76 6.35 -19.00
C ALA A 549 -6.09 7.57 -19.89
N TYR A 550 -5.62 7.58 -21.14
CA TYR A 550 -5.95 8.61 -22.12
C TYR A 550 -7.45 8.69 -22.39
N ARG A 551 -8.11 7.55 -22.65
CA ARG A 551 -9.57 7.49 -22.87
C ARG A 551 -10.34 7.97 -21.65
N GLY A 552 -9.90 7.60 -20.44
CA GLY A 552 -10.48 8.06 -19.18
C GLY A 552 -10.40 9.57 -19.01
N LEU A 553 -9.23 10.16 -19.27
CA LEU A 553 -9.03 11.61 -19.23
C LEU A 553 -9.92 12.35 -20.24
N VAL A 554 -9.88 11.94 -21.51
CA VAL A 554 -10.70 12.55 -22.57
C VAL A 554 -12.18 12.47 -22.22
N LYS A 555 -12.64 11.30 -21.74
CA LYS A 555 -14.02 11.12 -21.30
C LYS A 555 -14.39 12.05 -20.14
N ALA A 556 -13.52 12.19 -19.14
CA ALA A 556 -13.76 13.07 -18.00
C ALA A 556 -13.91 14.54 -18.40
N ILE A 557 -13.17 14.97 -19.43
CA ILE A 557 -13.29 16.29 -20.04
C ILE A 557 -14.62 16.40 -20.82
N GLU A 558 -14.87 15.51 -21.77
CA GLU A 558 -16.08 15.53 -22.61
C GLU A 558 -17.38 15.51 -21.79
N ASP A 559 -17.43 14.71 -20.71
CA ASP A 559 -18.58 14.63 -19.80
C ASP A 559 -18.86 15.96 -19.07
N ARG A 560 -17.90 16.91 -19.04
CA ARG A 560 -18.01 18.25 -18.44
C ARG A 560 -18.12 19.37 -19.48
N MET A 561 -17.94 19.09 -20.77
CA MET A 561 -18.09 20.08 -21.82
C MET A 561 -19.57 20.44 -22.05
N PRO A 562 -19.89 21.64 -22.55
CA PRO A 562 -21.26 21.99 -22.91
C PRO A 562 -21.86 21.03 -23.95
N PRO A 563 -23.16 20.66 -23.83
CA PRO A 563 -23.82 19.73 -24.73
C PRO A 563 -23.83 20.26 -26.17
N GLU A 564 -23.66 19.36 -27.13
CA GLU A 564 -23.69 19.66 -28.57
C GLU A 564 -25.11 19.53 -29.13
N GLU A 565 -25.42 20.27 -30.20
CA GLU A 565 -26.55 19.91 -31.06
C GLU A 565 -26.18 18.63 -31.84
N GLU A 566 -27.12 17.69 -31.97
CA GLU A 566 -26.89 16.38 -32.63
C GLU A 566 -26.24 16.55 -34.01
N ASP A 567 -24.97 16.17 -34.14
CA ASP A 567 -24.30 16.11 -35.43
C ASP A 567 -23.84 14.69 -35.78
N GLN A 568 -23.80 14.42 -37.08
CA GLN A 568 -23.69 13.07 -37.64
C GLN A 568 -22.46 12.30 -37.14
N ALA A 569 -22.55 10.97 -37.15
CA ALA A 569 -21.46 10.07 -36.79
C ALA A 569 -20.23 10.27 -37.70
N HIS A 570 -19.32 11.19 -37.37
CA HIS A 570 -17.98 11.21 -37.94
C HIS A 570 -17.18 9.99 -37.50
N LEU A 571 -16.44 9.44 -38.45
CA LEU A 571 -15.53 8.31 -38.25
C LEU A 571 -14.45 8.70 -37.23
N ALA A 572 -14.20 7.83 -36.26
CA ALA A 572 -13.09 7.98 -35.33
C ALA A 572 -11.77 8.03 -36.10
N GLN A 573 -10.95 9.05 -35.84
CA GLN A 573 -9.62 9.20 -36.42
C GLN A 573 -8.55 9.02 -35.33
N PRO A 574 -7.38 8.45 -35.64
CA PRO A 574 -6.27 8.40 -34.69
C PRO A 574 -5.64 9.78 -34.51
N LEU A 575 -4.91 9.99 -33.41
CA LEU A 575 -4.11 11.20 -33.18
C LEU A 575 -3.07 11.45 -34.27
N ALA A 576 -2.53 10.39 -34.88
CA ALA A 576 -1.63 10.49 -36.02
C ALA A 576 -1.82 9.34 -37.03
N THR A 577 -1.57 9.64 -38.30
CA THR A 577 -1.48 8.59 -39.33
C THR A 577 -0.05 8.07 -39.44
N ASN A 578 0.09 6.82 -39.92
CA ASN A 578 1.40 6.24 -40.25
C ASN A 578 2.21 7.15 -41.20
N ALA A 579 1.55 7.78 -42.18
CA ALA A 579 2.20 8.66 -43.14
C ALA A 579 2.80 9.93 -42.48
N THR A 580 2.05 10.56 -41.59
CA THR A 580 2.52 11.72 -40.80
C THR A 580 3.72 11.33 -39.95
N LEU A 581 3.68 10.18 -39.28
CA LEU A 581 4.77 9.69 -38.43
C LEU A 581 6.03 9.32 -39.24
N ASP A 582 5.88 8.74 -40.43
CA ASP A 582 7.00 8.44 -41.34
C ASP A 582 7.70 9.71 -41.84
N GLN A 583 6.92 10.77 -42.09
CA GLN A 583 7.45 12.09 -42.46
C GLN A 583 8.07 12.81 -41.25
N GLY A 584 7.51 12.60 -40.05
CA GLY A 584 8.05 13.02 -38.76
C GLY A 584 9.33 12.30 -38.35
N LYS A 585 9.68 11.19 -39.01
CA LYS A 585 10.84 10.31 -38.69
C LYS A 585 10.73 9.58 -37.36
N PHE A 586 9.51 9.24 -36.96
CA PHE A 586 9.28 8.32 -35.86
C PHE A 586 9.69 6.89 -36.28
N PRO A 587 10.31 6.09 -35.38
CA PRO A 587 10.60 4.69 -35.62
C PRO A 587 9.34 3.90 -35.97
N SER A 588 9.49 2.81 -36.73
CA SER A 588 8.34 2.00 -37.18
C SER A 588 7.77 1.08 -36.11
N LYS A 589 8.56 0.76 -35.08
CA LYS A 589 8.20 -0.11 -33.95
C LYS A 589 8.65 0.56 -32.65
N CYS A 590 7.82 1.44 -32.12
CA CYS A 590 8.06 2.13 -30.86
C CYS A 590 6.73 2.41 -30.16
N PHE A 591 6.80 2.68 -28.85
CA PHE A 591 5.67 3.02 -28.01
C PHE A 591 4.90 4.23 -28.57
N VAL A 592 5.60 5.34 -28.82
CA VAL A 592 4.98 6.61 -29.26
C VAL A 592 4.17 6.47 -30.56
N ARG A 593 4.68 5.70 -31.53
CA ARG A 593 3.95 5.43 -32.78
C ARG A 593 2.71 4.60 -32.52
N THR A 594 2.85 3.54 -31.73
CA THR A 594 1.75 2.62 -31.42
C THR A 594 0.64 3.36 -30.68
N PHE A 595 0.99 4.18 -29.69
CA PHE A 595 0.06 5.05 -28.97
C PHE A 595 -0.63 6.05 -29.91
N LEU A 596 0.13 6.86 -30.67
CA LEU A 596 -0.46 7.91 -31.54
C LEU A 596 -1.35 7.37 -32.66
N THR A 597 -1.10 6.15 -33.14
CA THR A 597 -1.93 5.50 -34.18
C THR A 597 -3.14 4.75 -33.61
N SER A 598 -3.18 4.52 -32.30
CA SER A 598 -4.26 3.78 -31.62
C SER A 598 -5.17 4.71 -30.79
N ALA A 599 -4.62 5.79 -30.25
CA ALA A 599 -5.35 6.80 -29.49
C ALA A 599 -6.32 7.55 -30.41
N GLN A 600 -7.60 7.57 -30.03
CA GLN A 600 -8.63 8.26 -30.79
C GLN A 600 -8.54 9.77 -30.58
N HIS A 601 -8.58 10.53 -31.67
CA HIS A 601 -8.63 11.98 -31.62
C HIS A 601 -10.05 12.44 -31.21
N PRO A 602 -10.23 13.09 -30.05
CA PRO A 602 -11.51 13.68 -29.67
C PRO A 602 -11.82 14.88 -30.56
N ARG A 603 -13.09 15.09 -30.91
CA ARG A 603 -13.46 16.13 -31.88
C ARG A 603 -13.37 17.54 -31.33
N ARG A 604 -13.71 17.70 -30.04
CA ARG A 604 -13.92 19.00 -29.40
C ARG A 604 -12.88 19.34 -28.34
N VAL A 605 -12.16 18.33 -27.83
CA VAL A 605 -11.12 18.55 -26.83
C VAL A 605 -9.87 19.04 -27.54
N ARG A 606 -9.50 20.29 -27.29
CA ARG A 606 -8.22 20.87 -27.68
C ARG A 606 -7.22 20.78 -26.53
N TYR A 607 -7.64 21.12 -25.31
CA TYR A 607 -6.81 21.11 -24.11
C TYR A 607 -7.11 19.90 -23.22
N ILE A 608 -6.10 19.08 -22.97
CA ILE A 608 -6.20 17.88 -22.12
C ILE A 608 -5.71 18.11 -20.68
N ALA A 609 -5.04 19.25 -20.44
CA ALA A 609 -4.62 19.77 -19.15
C ALA A 609 -4.35 21.27 -19.31
N PRO A 610 -4.08 22.03 -18.22
CA PRO A 610 -3.90 23.48 -18.30
C PRO A 610 -2.83 23.91 -19.30
N GLY A 611 -3.27 24.48 -20.42
CA GLY A 611 -2.43 24.93 -21.52
C GLY A 611 -1.75 23.80 -22.30
N VAL A 612 -2.05 22.53 -22.03
CA VAL A 612 -1.47 21.38 -22.75
C VAL A 612 -2.47 20.88 -23.79
N THR A 613 -2.02 20.80 -25.04
CA THR A 613 -2.87 20.49 -26.20
C THR A 613 -2.60 19.10 -26.77
N LEU A 614 -3.56 18.59 -27.54
CA LEU A 614 -3.34 17.41 -28.39
C LEU A 614 -2.33 17.71 -29.51
N PRO A 615 -1.54 16.73 -29.95
CA PRO A 615 -0.61 16.92 -31.05
C PRO A 615 -1.35 17.23 -32.35
N THR A 616 -0.82 18.15 -33.13
CA THR A 616 -1.26 18.41 -34.51
C THR A 616 -0.29 17.80 -35.50
N GLU A 617 -0.70 17.69 -36.77
CA GLU A 617 0.21 17.27 -37.84
C GLU A 617 1.46 18.16 -37.90
N GLU A 618 1.33 19.47 -37.69
CA GLU A 618 2.47 20.39 -37.68
C GLU A 618 3.45 20.08 -36.54
N THR A 619 2.96 19.81 -35.33
CA THR A 619 3.83 19.52 -34.17
C THR A 619 4.50 18.15 -34.29
N LEU A 620 3.83 17.18 -34.89
CA LEU A 620 4.40 15.86 -35.16
C LEU A 620 5.46 15.91 -36.27
N LEU A 621 5.29 16.76 -37.29
CA LEU A 621 6.28 16.92 -38.36
C LEU A 621 7.53 17.68 -37.89
N ASN A 622 7.37 18.61 -36.95
CA ASN A 622 8.39 19.54 -36.47
C ASN A 622 8.87 19.22 -35.03
N GLN A 623 9.20 17.95 -34.77
CA GLN A 623 9.71 17.53 -33.47
C GLN A 623 11.03 18.23 -33.09
N PRO A 624 11.20 18.72 -31.84
CA PRO A 624 12.34 19.55 -31.44
C PRO A 624 13.71 18.90 -31.68
N PHE A 625 13.80 17.59 -31.42
CA PHE A 625 15.04 16.84 -31.52
C PHE A 625 15.25 16.17 -32.88
N LYS A 626 14.32 16.32 -33.85
CA LYS A 626 14.35 15.60 -35.13
C LYS A 626 15.67 15.72 -35.89
N GLU A 627 16.14 16.95 -36.10
CA GLU A 627 17.39 17.18 -36.83
C GLU A 627 18.63 16.87 -36.00
N PHE A 628 18.54 17.10 -34.68
CA PHE A 628 19.65 16.81 -33.77
C PHE A 628 19.89 15.30 -33.66
N ALA A 629 18.83 14.50 -33.53
CA ALA A 629 18.85 13.05 -33.54
C ALA A 629 19.37 12.49 -34.88
N ARG A 630 19.05 13.14 -36.00
CA ARG A 630 19.61 12.77 -37.31
C ARG A 630 21.14 12.93 -37.35
N GLN A 631 21.68 13.96 -36.68
CA GLN A 631 23.12 14.22 -36.63
C GLN A 631 23.84 13.32 -35.61
N HIS A 632 23.14 12.87 -34.57
CA HIS A 632 23.68 12.11 -33.44
C HIS A 632 23.12 10.69 -33.33
N ARG A 633 22.68 10.12 -34.45
CA ARG A 633 22.05 8.79 -34.52
C ARG A 633 22.89 7.67 -33.88
N HIS A 634 24.21 7.88 -33.81
CA HIS A 634 25.21 6.95 -33.27
C HIS A 634 25.98 7.56 -32.07
N ALA A 635 25.38 8.50 -31.33
CA ALA A 635 26.03 9.07 -30.16
C ALA A 635 25.95 8.11 -28.98
N SER A 636 27.11 7.79 -28.39
CA SER A 636 27.20 7.03 -27.15
C SER A 636 26.89 7.91 -25.94
N PRO A 637 26.22 7.37 -24.89
CA PRO A 637 26.06 8.04 -23.60
C PRO A 637 27.41 8.40 -22.95
N SER A 638 28.42 7.56 -23.16
CA SER A 638 29.75 7.72 -22.57
C SER A 638 30.70 8.42 -23.54
N TYR A 639 31.29 9.53 -23.07
CA TYR A 639 32.27 10.32 -23.83
C TYR A 639 33.44 9.43 -24.29
N GLY A 640 33.55 9.19 -25.61
CA GLY A 640 34.67 8.46 -26.21
C GLY A 640 34.48 6.95 -26.45
N MET A 641 33.30 6.39 -26.20
CA MET A 641 33.00 4.99 -26.55
C MET A 641 32.36 4.90 -27.94
N PRO A 642 32.90 4.12 -28.90
CA PRO A 642 32.27 3.94 -30.21
C PRO A 642 30.98 3.11 -30.09
N VAL A 643 29.94 3.51 -30.82
CA VAL A 643 28.74 2.68 -30.99
C VAL A 643 29.08 1.55 -31.96
N ALA A 644 28.81 0.31 -31.54
CA ALA A 644 28.99 -0.86 -32.37
C ALA A 644 27.79 -0.95 -33.33
N ASP A 645 28.05 -0.67 -34.61
CA ASP A 645 27.18 -0.95 -35.76
C ASP A 645 25.93 -0.07 -36.00
N ASP A 646 25.48 -0.07 -37.27
CA ASP A 646 24.36 0.70 -37.82
C ASP A 646 22.96 0.25 -37.28
N GLU A 647 22.91 -0.77 -36.42
CA GLU A 647 21.70 -1.49 -36.00
C GLU A 647 21.11 -1.03 -34.65
N ASP A 648 21.78 -0.12 -33.92
CA ASP A 648 21.40 0.32 -32.57
C ASP A 648 20.89 1.80 -32.55
N PRO A 649 19.59 2.08 -32.81
CA PRO A 649 19.06 3.44 -33.03
C PRO A 649 18.69 4.23 -31.76
N LEU A 650 19.43 5.29 -31.40
CA LEU A 650 19.02 6.15 -30.26
C LEU A 650 17.69 6.86 -30.57
N TYR A 651 16.65 6.58 -29.79
CA TYR A 651 15.36 7.27 -29.92
C TYR A 651 15.46 8.60 -29.16
N PRO A 652 15.23 9.74 -29.85
CA PRO A 652 15.24 11.03 -29.19
C PRO A 652 14.02 11.22 -28.30
N PRO A 653 14.03 12.23 -27.41
CA PRO A 653 12.82 12.65 -26.74
C PRO A 653 11.76 13.12 -27.76
N TYR A 654 10.50 12.79 -27.50
CA TYR A 654 9.38 13.16 -28.36
C TYR A 654 8.43 14.08 -27.62
N LEU A 655 8.17 15.28 -28.16
CA LEU A 655 7.12 16.16 -27.69
C LEU A 655 5.77 15.56 -28.07
N LEU A 656 5.11 14.94 -27.09
CA LEU A 656 3.86 14.22 -27.28
C LEU A 656 2.66 15.18 -27.19
N PHE A 657 2.62 15.99 -26.13
CA PHE A 657 1.54 16.96 -25.89
C PHE A 657 2.14 18.37 -25.71
N PRO A 658 2.09 19.23 -26.74
CA PRO A 658 2.66 20.58 -26.68
C PRO A 658 1.85 21.51 -25.80
N ALA A 659 2.53 22.42 -25.10
CA ALA A 659 1.89 23.49 -24.34
C ALA A 659 1.78 24.80 -25.14
N GLU A 660 0.60 25.42 -25.06
CA GLU A 660 0.27 26.70 -25.67
C GLU A 660 -0.13 27.75 -24.62
N ARG A 661 0.17 29.02 -24.92
CA ARG A 661 -0.34 30.19 -24.20
C ARG A 661 -0.98 31.12 -25.23
N ASP A 662 -2.26 31.46 -25.04
CA ASP A 662 -2.98 32.41 -25.89
C ASP A 662 -2.84 32.15 -27.41
N GLY A 663 -2.83 30.87 -27.80
CA GLY A 663 -2.67 30.46 -29.20
C GLY A 663 -1.25 30.53 -29.77
N GLN A 664 -0.22 30.63 -28.92
CA GLN A 664 1.18 30.51 -29.30
C GLN A 664 1.90 29.40 -28.52
N GLN A 665 2.81 28.68 -29.17
CA GLN A 665 3.65 27.70 -28.47
C GLN A 665 4.56 28.38 -27.46
N VAL A 666 4.59 27.83 -26.25
CA VAL A 666 5.45 28.32 -25.18
C VAL A 666 6.80 27.63 -25.27
N ARG A 667 7.90 28.37 -25.05
CA ARG A 667 9.25 27.83 -25.03
C ARG A 667 9.93 28.01 -23.68
N THR A 668 10.80 27.07 -23.35
CA THR A 668 11.60 26.99 -22.14
C THR A 668 13.07 27.19 -22.48
N ILE A 669 13.75 28.11 -21.77
CA ILE A 669 15.21 28.28 -21.85
C ILE A 669 15.88 27.47 -20.73
N LEU A 670 16.64 26.45 -21.08
CA LEU A 670 17.45 25.64 -20.18
C LEU A 670 18.83 26.30 -20.01
N LEU A 671 19.01 27.10 -18.96
CA LEU A 671 20.32 27.68 -18.63
C LEU A 671 21.17 26.60 -17.93
N THR A 672 22.03 25.91 -18.68
CA THR A 672 23.00 24.95 -18.11
C THR A 672 24.18 25.72 -17.50
N GLY A 673 24.30 25.76 -16.16
CA GLY A 673 25.33 26.57 -15.50
C GLY A 673 25.83 26.05 -14.15
N GLU A 674 24.99 25.50 -13.28
CA GLU A 674 25.41 24.97 -11.98
C GLU A 674 24.57 23.74 -11.64
N GLU A 675 25.23 22.58 -11.49
CA GLU A 675 24.82 21.37 -10.73
C GLU A 675 23.36 20.87 -10.74
N VAL A 676 22.52 21.26 -11.70
CA VAL A 676 21.21 20.63 -11.95
C VAL A 676 21.38 19.58 -13.05
N GLU A 677 20.89 18.35 -12.82
CA GLU A 677 20.86 17.30 -13.84
C GLU A 677 20.29 17.86 -15.16
N PRO A 678 20.97 17.66 -16.30
CA PRO A 678 20.46 18.16 -17.57
C PRO A 678 19.08 17.53 -17.85
N THR A 679 18.09 18.35 -18.19
CA THR A 679 16.68 17.95 -18.44
C THR A 679 16.54 16.71 -19.32
N PHE A 680 17.45 16.55 -20.29
CA PHE A 680 17.57 15.35 -21.10
C PHE A 680 19.01 14.86 -21.05
N GLU A 681 19.21 13.56 -21.27
CA GLU A 681 20.53 12.96 -21.36
C GLU A 681 21.36 13.58 -22.51
N HIS A 682 22.68 13.59 -22.37
CA HIS A 682 23.57 13.89 -23.48
C HIS A 682 23.31 12.89 -24.64
N PRO A 683 23.21 13.35 -25.90
CA PRO A 683 23.56 14.68 -26.41
C PRO A 683 22.41 15.70 -26.41
N PHE A 684 21.18 15.30 -26.07
CA PHE A 684 19.97 16.14 -26.18
C PHE A 684 19.98 17.32 -25.21
N SER A 685 20.73 17.22 -24.11
CA SER A 685 21.03 18.33 -23.19
C SER A 685 21.61 19.59 -23.85
N SER A 686 22.12 19.49 -25.07
CA SER A 686 22.72 20.62 -25.80
C SER A 686 21.71 21.63 -26.34
N LEU A 687 20.43 21.27 -26.43
CA LEU A 687 19.38 22.19 -26.88
C LEU A 687 18.88 23.05 -25.72
N GLN A 688 19.05 24.37 -25.85
CA GLN A 688 18.71 25.32 -24.79
C GLN A 688 17.28 25.86 -24.89
N ASP A 689 16.65 25.83 -26.06
CA ASP A 689 15.33 26.43 -26.30
C ASP A 689 14.36 25.36 -26.82
N LEU A 690 13.45 24.90 -25.96
CA LEU A 690 12.55 23.79 -26.22
C LEU A 690 11.09 24.18 -25.98
N PRO A 691 10.12 23.72 -26.79
CA PRO A 691 8.71 23.91 -26.46
C PRO A 691 8.35 23.28 -25.11
N SER A 692 7.52 23.94 -24.32
CA SER A 692 6.95 23.37 -23.11
C SER A 692 5.90 22.30 -23.45
N GLY A 693 5.63 21.37 -22.54
CA GLY A 693 4.68 20.28 -22.76
C GLY A 693 5.16 18.94 -22.23
N VAL A 694 4.45 17.87 -22.55
CA VAL A 694 4.80 16.50 -22.14
C VAL A 694 5.73 15.88 -23.17
N TYR A 695 6.87 15.41 -22.71
CA TYR A 695 7.84 14.67 -23.48
C TYR A 695 7.87 13.20 -23.05
N LEU A 696 8.05 12.32 -24.02
CA LEU A 696 8.62 10.99 -23.79
C LEU A 696 10.14 11.12 -23.81
N ASP A 697 10.82 10.44 -22.89
CA ASP A 697 12.27 10.54 -22.73
C ASP A 697 13.03 9.85 -23.87
N ALA A 698 14.32 10.15 -23.98
CA ALA A 698 15.22 9.41 -24.86
C ALA A 698 15.30 7.95 -24.41
N THR A 699 15.29 7.02 -25.36
CA THR A 699 15.45 5.60 -25.05
C THR A 699 16.35 4.90 -26.05
N ARG A 700 17.05 3.88 -25.54
CA ARG A 700 17.82 2.92 -26.33
C ARG A 700 17.10 1.57 -26.22
N PRO A 701 16.25 1.17 -27.19
CA PRO A 701 15.45 -0.04 -27.06
C PRO A 701 16.22 -1.35 -26.80
N TRP A 702 17.52 -1.39 -27.09
CA TRP A 702 18.40 -2.52 -26.81
C TRP A 702 19.10 -2.45 -25.45
N SER A 703 18.98 -1.35 -24.69
CA SER A 703 19.61 -1.25 -23.37
C SER A 703 18.89 -2.12 -22.34
N GLY A 704 19.62 -2.55 -21.32
CA GLY A 704 19.06 -3.29 -20.18
C GLY A 704 18.23 -2.43 -19.21
N THR A 705 17.94 -1.18 -19.58
CA THR A 705 17.20 -0.19 -18.77
C THR A 705 16.23 0.64 -19.64
N ALA A 706 15.79 0.09 -20.78
CA ALA A 706 14.98 0.80 -21.75
C ALA A 706 13.52 1.01 -21.29
N HIS A 707 13.02 2.24 -21.38
CA HIS A 707 11.66 2.65 -20.96
C HIS A 707 11.10 3.68 -21.94
N GLU A 708 10.38 3.26 -22.99
CA GLU A 708 9.86 4.18 -24.02
C GLU A 708 8.64 5.01 -23.58
N ASP A 709 8.01 4.63 -22.46
CA ASP A 709 6.86 5.28 -21.84
C ASP A 709 7.23 6.25 -20.71
N ALA A 710 8.52 6.32 -20.37
CA ALA A 710 9.09 7.27 -19.43
C ALA A 710 8.77 8.70 -19.87
N SER A 711 8.07 9.45 -19.02
CA SER A 711 7.46 10.73 -19.38
C SER A 711 7.84 11.84 -18.40
N LEU A 712 7.93 13.06 -18.92
CA LEU A 712 8.15 14.26 -18.12
C LEU A 712 7.32 15.45 -18.64
N LEU A 713 6.86 16.30 -17.74
CA LEU A 713 6.24 17.59 -18.06
C LEU A 713 7.30 18.69 -17.99
N LEU A 714 7.62 19.31 -19.12
CA LEU A 714 8.52 20.45 -19.19
C LEU A 714 7.74 21.76 -19.07
N LEU A 715 7.92 22.46 -17.95
CA LEU A 715 7.33 23.76 -17.68
C LEU A 715 8.16 24.92 -18.27
N PRO A 716 7.53 26.07 -18.60
CA PRO A 716 8.25 27.27 -19.06
C PRO A 716 8.92 28.07 -17.95
N TYR A 717 8.81 27.62 -16.71
CA TYR A 717 9.27 28.30 -15.51
C TYR A 717 9.61 27.28 -14.43
N ASP A 718 10.39 27.70 -13.44
CA ASP A 718 10.69 26.86 -12.29
C ASP A 718 9.53 26.86 -11.29
N VAL A 719 9.32 25.71 -10.66
CA VAL A 719 8.48 25.50 -9.49
C VAL A 719 9.30 24.83 -8.38
N GLY A 720 8.90 24.97 -7.12
CA GLY A 720 9.62 24.44 -5.98
C GLY A 720 10.85 25.27 -5.56
N GLY A 721 11.80 24.60 -4.88
CA GLY A 721 12.96 25.23 -4.24
C GLY A 721 12.67 25.71 -2.82
N ALA A 722 13.60 26.48 -2.25
CA ALA A 722 13.62 26.82 -0.82
C ALA A 722 12.34 27.46 -0.26
N ASP A 723 11.60 28.21 -1.08
CA ASP A 723 10.35 28.89 -0.71
C ASP A 723 9.10 28.26 -1.38
N GLY A 724 9.28 27.17 -2.13
CA GLY A 724 8.22 26.48 -2.86
C GLY A 724 7.60 25.33 -2.07
N TYR A 725 6.49 24.80 -2.56
CA TYR A 725 5.81 23.63 -1.99
C TYR A 725 5.78 22.44 -2.94
N ALA A 726 6.29 22.57 -4.17
CA ALA A 726 6.34 21.49 -5.14
C ALA A 726 7.05 20.24 -4.61
N GLN A 727 6.45 19.09 -4.91
CA GLN A 727 6.85 17.79 -4.39
C GLN A 727 6.90 16.75 -5.51
N TYR A 728 7.79 15.78 -5.33
CA TYR A 728 7.83 14.54 -6.08
C TYR A 728 6.63 13.65 -5.72
N ASN A 729 6.41 12.57 -6.48
CA ASN A 729 5.32 11.61 -6.27
C ASN A 729 5.40 10.90 -4.91
N ASP A 730 6.60 10.75 -4.37
CA ASP A 730 6.89 10.26 -3.02
C ASP A 730 6.77 11.33 -1.93
N GLN A 731 6.22 12.50 -2.26
CA GLN A 731 5.97 13.62 -1.35
C GLN A 731 7.24 14.28 -0.79
N VAL A 732 8.40 13.94 -1.34
CA VAL A 732 9.66 14.65 -1.07
C VAL A 732 9.58 16.02 -1.73
N MET A 733 9.90 17.09 -1.00
CA MET A 733 9.93 18.45 -1.56
C MET A 733 11.11 18.62 -2.51
N PHE A 734 10.94 19.45 -3.54
CA PHE A 734 12.05 19.78 -4.44
C PHE A 734 13.13 20.57 -3.70
N GLU A 735 14.34 20.01 -3.63
CA GLU A 735 15.48 20.66 -2.99
C GLU A 735 15.88 21.96 -3.72
N SER A 736 15.69 21.99 -5.04
CA SER A 736 15.99 23.13 -5.91
C SER A 736 14.80 23.42 -6.85
N PRO A 737 14.62 24.67 -7.29
CA PRO A 737 13.61 25.00 -8.29
C PRO A 737 13.81 24.17 -9.56
N SER A 738 12.73 23.62 -10.11
CA SER A 738 12.78 22.71 -11.25
C SER A 738 11.70 23.00 -12.27
N LYS A 739 11.99 22.68 -13.54
CA LYS A 739 11.03 22.77 -14.66
C LYS A 739 10.45 21.40 -15.03
N THR A 740 10.94 20.31 -14.45
CA THR A 740 10.79 18.95 -14.98
C THR A 740 10.32 17.94 -13.94
N ASP A 741 10.46 18.27 -12.65
CA ASP A 741 10.33 17.26 -11.59
C ASP A 741 8.88 17.06 -11.13
N LEU A 742 7.95 17.87 -11.63
CA LEU A 742 6.53 17.66 -11.37
C LEU A 742 6.07 16.33 -11.98
N TYR A 743 5.29 15.58 -11.20
CA TYR A 743 4.90 14.21 -11.51
C TYR A 743 6.05 13.20 -11.59
N GLN A 744 7.27 13.52 -11.13
CA GLN A 744 8.39 12.58 -11.06
C GLN A 744 8.53 12.02 -9.64
N THR A 745 9.19 10.87 -9.48
CA THR A 745 9.60 10.36 -8.16
C THR A 745 11.05 10.78 -7.87
N SER A 746 11.39 11.07 -6.62
CA SER A 746 12.78 11.46 -6.27
C SER A 746 13.74 10.29 -6.48
N VAL A 747 13.31 9.10 -6.09
CA VAL A 747 13.95 7.81 -6.34
C VAL A 747 12.86 6.82 -6.73
N ASN A 748 13.13 5.95 -7.69
CA ASN A 748 12.23 4.85 -8.01
C ASN A 748 12.57 3.65 -7.10
N PRO A 749 11.71 3.27 -6.15
CA PRO A 749 12.04 2.22 -5.19
C PRO A 749 11.93 0.81 -5.78
N PHE A 750 11.45 0.68 -7.02
CA PHE A 750 11.09 -0.59 -7.65
C PHE A 750 12.03 -0.99 -8.79
N THR A 751 12.55 -0.03 -9.56
CA THR A 751 13.36 -0.32 -10.76
C THR A 751 14.53 0.64 -10.94
N LEU A 752 15.36 0.36 -11.93
CA LEU A 752 16.50 1.18 -12.34
C LEU A 752 16.06 2.22 -13.38
N GLY A 753 16.16 3.50 -13.01
CA GLY A 753 16.19 4.63 -13.95
C GLY A 753 14.93 4.85 -14.79
N HIS A 754 13.75 4.50 -14.28
CA HIS A 754 12.46 4.74 -14.96
C HIS A 754 11.80 6.03 -14.41
N ARG A 755 11.65 7.04 -15.27
CA ARG A 755 10.84 8.25 -14.98
C ARG A 755 9.36 7.91 -15.11
N THR A 756 8.50 8.60 -14.37
CA THR A 756 7.06 8.31 -14.32
C THR A 756 6.42 7.99 -15.67
N GLN A 757 5.74 6.85 -15.71
CA GLN A 757 5.05 6.34 -16.90
C GLN A 757 3.93 7.29 -17.33
N LEU A 758 3.72 7.43 -18.64
CA LEU A 758 2.73 8.37 -19.19
C LEU A 758 1.33 8.20 -18.60
N HIS A 759 0.88 6.95 -18.44
CA HIS A 759 -0.47 6.64 -17.98
C HIS A 759 -0.75 7.21 -16.58
N LEU A 760 0.25 7.23 -15.69
CA LEU A 760 0.15 7.78 -14.33
C LEU A 760 -0.04 9.30 -14.33
N ILE A 761 0.62 10.00 -15.25
CA ILE A 761 0.44 11.45 -15.44
C ILE A 761 -0.99 11.73 -15.94
N LEU A 762 -1.46 10.95 -16.93
CA LEU A 762 -2.81 11.09 -17.50
C LEU A 762 -3.90 10.79 -16.47
N ASP A 763 -3.73 9.77 -15.64
CA ASP A 763 -4.67 9.45 -14.55
C ASP A 763 -4.66 10.52 -13.45
N SER A 764 -3.49 11.08 -13.12
CA SER A 764 -3.42 12.24 -12.22
C SER A 764 -4.22 13.42 -12.76
N TRP A 765 -4.08 13.74 -14.04
CA TRP A 765 -4.86 14.79 -14.71
C TRP A 765 -6.35 14.48 -14.75
N ARG A 766 -6.72 13.22 -14.96
CA ARG A 766 -8.13 12.78 -14.89
C ARG A 766 -8.70 13.08 -13.51
N ARG A 767 -7.97 12.77 -12.43
CA ARG A 767 -8.39 13.07 -11.05
C ARG A 767 -8.57 14.58 -10.83
N MET A 768 -7.71 15.43 -11.39
CA MET A 768 -7.84 16.89 -11.29
C MET A 768 -9.16 17.41 -11.89
N ILE A 769 -9.57 16.85 -13.03
CA ILE A 769 -10.85 17.16 -13.68
C ILE A 769 -12.02 16.55 -12.89
N GLU A 770 -11.90 15.29 -12.48
CA GLU A 770 -12.95 14.55 -11.77
C GLU A 770 -13.32 15.22 -10.44
N GLN A 771 -12.32 15.69 -9.71
CA GLN A 771 -12.44 16.37 -8.41
C GLN A 771 -12.74 17.87 -8.54
N GLY A 772 -12.81 18.42 -9.75
CA GLY A 772 -13.14 19.82 -10.00
C GLY A 772 -12.03 20.81 -9.62
N HIS A 773 -10.78 20.37 -9.56
CA HIS A 773 -9.62 21.25 -9.39
C HIS A 773 -9.26 21.99 -10.68
N TRP A 774 -9.56 21.37 -11.82
CA TRP A 774 -9.46 21.95 -13.14
C TRP A 774 -10.85 22.17 -13.74
N GLU A 775 -11.04 23.33 -14.37
CA GLU A 775 -12.29 23.73 -15.00
C GLU A 775 -12.28 23.38 -16.49
N VAL A 776 -13.45 23.09 -17.06
CA VAL A 776 -13.62 22.69 -18.46
C VAL A 776 -14.62 23.61 -19.17
N ASP A 777 -14.27 24.07 -20.38
CA ASP A 777 -15.15 24.85 -21.26
C ASP A 777 -15.41 24.15 -22.61
N SER A 778 -15.70 24.92 -23.67
CA SER A 778 -15.96 24.40 -25.01
C SER A 778 -14.74 23.86 -25.75
N ASP A 779 -13.52 24.17 -25.31
CA ASP A 779 -12.24 23.74 -25.91
C ASP A 779 -11.51 22.68 -25.05
N GLY A 780 -12.03 22.35 -23.87
CA GLY A 780 -11.41 21.40 -22.92
C GLY A 780 -11.03 22.10 -21.62
N ASP A 781 -9.88 21.76 -21.05
CA ASP A 781 -9.36 22.46 -19.85
C ASP A 781 -9.17 23.97 -20.11
N THR A 782 -9.64 24.82 -19.19
CA THR A 782 -9.63 26.28 -19.36
C THR A 782 -8.38 26.96 -18.79
N GLY A 783 -7.56 26.24 -18.03
CA GLY A 783 -6.36 26.77 -17.42
C GLY A 783 -5.27 27.01 -18.47
N GLY A 784 -4.52 28.10 -18.37
CA GLY A 784 -3.28 28.24 -19.12
C GLY A 784 -2.15 27.43 -18.47
N ILE A 785 -1.02 27.24 -19.16
CA ILE A 785 0.15 26.53 -18.61
C ILE A 785 0.69 27.17 -17.31
N ASP A 786 0.37 28.43 -17.02
CA ASP A 786 0.70 29.08 -15.74
C ASP A 786 -0.11 28.54 -14.54
N LYS A 787 -1.17 27.77 -14.77
CA LYS A 787 -1.96 27.13 -13.72
C LYS A 787 -1.10 26.22 -12.84
N PHE A 788 -0.11 25.53 -13.42
CA PHE A 788 0.83 24.67 -12.67
C PHE A 788 1.65 25.42 -11.60
N ARG A 789 1.73 26.77 -11.63
CA ARG A 789 2.33 27.56 -10.54
C ARG A 789 1.62 27.39 -9.20
N GLU A 790 0.36 26.93 -9.21
CA GLU A 790 -0.38 26.75 -7.96
C GLU A 790 0.23 25.68 -7.05
N VAL A 791 1.06 24.80 -7.62
CA VAL A 791 1.85 23.82 -6.85
C VAL A 791 2.64 24.48 -5.71
N ASP A 792 3.11 25.72 -5.88
CA ASP A 792 3.88 26.46 -4.87
C ASP A 792 3.02 27.32 -3.93
N GLN A 793 1.70 27.16 -3.94
CA GLN A 793 0.82 27.90 -3.04
C GLN A 793 0.70 27.25 -1.66
N SER A 794 0.69 25.92 -1.60
CA SER A 794 0.64 25.15 -0.34
C SER A 794 0.97 23.68 -0.59
N ALA A 795 1.39 22.97 0.47
CA ALA A 795 1.60 21.52 0.42
C ALA A 795 0.33 20.74 0.01
N ASP A 796 -0.87 21.20 0.38
CA ASP A 796 -2.13 20.54 0.00
C ASP A 796 -2.43 20.66 -1.49
N ILE A 797 -2.04 21.77 -2.11
CA ILE A 797 -2.16 21.93 -3.56
C ILE A 797 -1.07 21.13 -4.25
N ALA A 798 0.17 21.20 -3.77
CA ALA A 798 1.29 20.43 -4.33
C ALA A 798 0.99 18.92 -4.42
N ARG A 799 0.39 18.34 -3.37
CA ARG A 799 -0.02 16.93 -3.33
C ARG A 799 -1.04 16.51 -4.39
N ARG A 800 -1.73 17.46 -5.04
CA ARG A 800 -2.66 17.18 -6.15
C ARG A 800 -1.93 17.01 -7.48
N TYR A 801 -0.71 17.57 -7.58
CA TYR A 801 0.14 17.54 -8.76
C TYR A 801 1.19 16.42 -8.69
N THR A 802 0.85 15.34 -7.97
CA THR A 802 1.64 14.10 -7.93
C THR A 802 0.92 13.00 -8.72
N ALA A 803 1.68 12.06 -9.22
CA ALA A 803 1.18 10.80 -9.77
C ALA A 803 1.37 9.68 -8.75
N ASP A 804 0.66 8.57 -8.94
CA ASP A 804 0.81 7.43 -8.04
C ASP A 804 2.20 6.80 -8.21
N LEU A 805 2.78 6.34 -7.10
CA LEU A 805 4.07 5.67 -7.12
C LEU A 805 3.93 4.31 -7.79
N HIS A 806 4.79 4.08 -8.78
CA HIS A 806 4.82 2.86 -9.57
C HIS A 806 6.25 2.64 -10.08
N TRP A 807 6.52 1.43 -10.60
CA TRP A 807 7.83 1.06 -11.12
C TRP A 807 8.24 1.83 -12.35
#